data_AF-A0A0K2U4V7-F1
#
_entry.id   AF-A0A0K2U4V7-F1
#
_cell.length_a   1.000
_cell.length_b   1.000
_cell.length_c   1.000
_cell.angle_alpha   90.00
_cell.angle_beta   90.00
_cell.angle_gamma   90.00
#
_symmetry.space_group_name_H-M   'P 1'
#
loop_
_entity.id
_entity.type
_entity.pdbx_description
1 polymer ?
#
loop_
_entity_poly.entity_id
_entity_poly.type
_entity_poly.pdbx_seq_one_letter_code
_entity_poly.pdbx_strand_id
1 'polypeptide(L)'
;RSLLFLSRLLNVMLFRKIKERRFHSGGGFQSDGKMSGNVDKVPIRAQHTLSRVVEQGSHRGKGIAVYTSGGDSQGMNAAVRAVVRFGLYLGCEVYFIKEGYQGMVDGEDNIVRAHWSSVSGIIHLGGTVIGSARCMDFKERWGRLKAAENLINKGISNLVCIGGDGSLTGANKFREEWPGLLQELREEKRITDDQKDQFAHLNIVGMVGSIDNDFCGTDMTIGTDSALHRIVEAADAIIPTATSHQRTFIMEVMGRHCGYLALVTAIVTEADYVFIPEWPPETNWSEQLCRKLSQARKSGSRLNIIIVAEGAIDREGRPITPADVKKVVVDNLKQDTRITVLGHVQRGGAPSAFDRILGSRMGAEAVLALMEAGPETEPCVVSLKGNIAVRVPLMACVRKTQAVAHAMAEKDWEKAVELRGKSFKGNLETYLNLSKYKPKNVSIDGKGSHIGVIHIGAPACGLNAAVRSFVRNCIADGNIPFGIHNGIEGFIDGEIEEMHWSDVTGWVVKGGALLGTKRTLPETNFKKIAENIKKYELSGLLLIGGFEAYHAAIQFAQNREGFPEFQIPMVVLPATISNNVPGSDFSLGSDTALNEITEICDRIRQSASGTKRRVFIVETMGGYCGYLATMAGLAGGCDEAYIHEEKFTIHDLIRDLETMASKMEKGKIERGLILRNEHASKNYSTDFIYR
;
A
#
# COMPACT_ATOMS: atom_id res chain seq x y z
N ARG A 1 25.41 19.66 -9.02
CA ARG A 1 24.05 19.71 -8.43
C ARG A 1 23.00 18.89 -9.22
N SER A 2 23.33 18.33 -10.39
CA SER A 2 22.42 17.50 -11.21
C SER A 2 22.62 15.97 -11.05
N LEU A 3 23.47 15.52 -10.11
CA LEU A 3 23.78 14.10 -9.85
C LEU A 3 23.06 13.52 -8.62
N LEU A 4 22.44 14.36 -7.77
CA LEU A 4 21.69 13.91 -6.59
C LEU A 4 20.23 13.52 -6.90
N PHE A 5 19.71 13.87 -8.08
CA PHE A 5 18.32 13.57 -8.47
C PHE A 5 18.18 12.15 -9.05
N LEU A 6 19.23 11.60 -9.68
CA LEU A 6 19.23 10.23 -10.21
C LEU A 6 19.29 9.14 -9.12
N SER A 7 19.79 9.45 -7.91
CA SER A 7 19.99 8.41 -6.88
C SER A 7 18.69 7.98 -6.18
N ARG A 8 17.59 8.73 -6.33
CA ARG A 8 16.29 8.38 -5.72
C ARG A 8 15.44 7.44 -6.58
N LEU A 9 15.57 7.53 -7.91
CA LEU A 9 14.93 6.61 -8.85
C LEU A 9 15.53 5.19 -8.82
N LEU A 10 16.79 5.04 -8.38
CA LEU A 10 17.49 3.76 -8.38
C LEU A 10 17.02 2.74 -7.32
N ASN A 11 16.18 3.13 -6.36
CA ASN A 11 15.85 2.30 -5.18
C ASN A 11 14.82 1.18 -5.41
N VAL A 12 14.35 1.00 -6.65
CA VAL A 12 13.48 -0.13 -7.05
C VAL A 12 14.14 -1.01 -8.12
N MET A 13 15.31 -0.62 -8.66
CA MET A 13 15.76 -1.07 -10.00
C MET A 13 17.06 -1.89 -10.05
N LEU A 14 17.66 -2.33 -8.94
CA LEU A 14 18.85 -3.20 -9.02
C LEU A 14 18.56 -4.64 -8.60
N PHE A 15 17.93 -5.40 -9.50
CA PHE A 15 17.94 -6.86 -9.48
C PHE A 15 18.28 -7.44 -10.85
N ARG A 16 19.45 -7.11 -11.42
CA ARG A 16 20.18 -7.98 -12.39
C ARG A 16 21.49 -7.33 -12.88
N LYS A 17 22.61 -8.00 -12.56
CA LYS A 17 23.98 -7.87 -13.14
C LYS A 17 24.79 -6.58 -12.90
N ILE A 18 26.05 -6.75 -12.47
CA ILE A 18 27.25 -6.56 -13.30
C ILE A 18 28.45 -7.24 -12.60
N LYS A 19 29.17 -8.07 -13.35
CA LYS A 19 30.49 -8.63 -13.03
C LYS A 19 31.54 -7.70 -13.65
N GLU A 20 32.60 -7.43 -12.90
CA GLU A 20 33.87 -6.81 -13.31
C GLU A 20 33.86 -5.35 -13.82
N ARG A 21 34.24 -4.42 -12.94
CA ARG A 21 35.22 -3.35 -13.22
C ARG A 21 35.73 -2.76 -11.92
N ARG A 22 37.02 -2.98 -11.63
CA ARG A 22 37.76 -2.39 -10.50
C ARG A 22 37.81 -0.86 -10.66
N PHE A 23 37.43 -0.12 -9.63
CA PHE A 23 37.91 1.25 -9.41
C PHE A 23 38.35 1.42 -7.96
N HIS A 24 39.62 1.77 -7.79
CA HIS A 24 40.20 2.24 -6.54
C HIS A 24 39.79 3.69 -6.30
N SER A 25 39.38 4.02 -5.07
CA SER A 25 39.76 5.28 -4.43
C SER A 25 39.45 5.23 -2.93
N GLY A 26 40.50 5.48 -2.13
CA GLY A 26 40.39 5.71 -0.69
C GLY A 26 40.01 7.16 -0.36
N GLY A 27 39.80 7.41 0.93
CA GLY A 27 39.63 8.74 1.49
C GLY A 27 38.62 8.75 2.62
N GLY A 28 39.09 8.54 3.85
CA GLY A 28 38.28 8.67 5.07
C GLY A 28 38.08 10.13 5.46
N PHE A 29 36.96 10.41 6.14
CA PHE A 29 36.76 11.61 6.93
C PHE A 29 36.02 11.26 8.22
N GLN A 30 36.68 11.51 9.35
CA GLN A 30 36.13 11.51 10.71
C GLN A 30 35.37 12.81 10.97
N SER A 31 34.28 12.76 11.74
CA SER A 31 33.82 13.92 12.51
C SER A 31 33.22 13.47 13.84
N ASP A 32 33.70 14.12 14.90
CA ASP A 32 33.48 13.85 16.32
C ASP A 32 32.06 14.20 16.81
N GLY A 33 31.62 13.45 17.81
CA GLY A 33 30.32 13.63 18.46
C GLY A 33 30.32 14.60 19.64
N LYS A 34 29.10 15.05 20.01
CA LYS A 34 28.70 15.42 21.37
C LYS A 34 27.24 15.01 21.60
N MET A 35 27.01 14.24 22.66
CA MET A 35 25.70 13.77 23.13
C MET A 35 25.00 14.81 24.01
N SER A 36 23.69 14.96 23.85
CA SER A 36 22.76 15.32 24.93
C SER A 36 21.45 14.55 24.74
N GLY A 37 20.96 13.94 25.83
CA GLY A 37 19.89 12.95 25.83
C GLY A 37 18.48 13.54 25.75
N ASN A 38 17.62 12.87 24.97
CA ASN A 38 16.17 13.04 25.02
C ASN A 38 15.49 11.70 24.64
N VAL A 39 14.51 11.26 25.43
CA VAL A 39 13.99 9.87 25.46
C VAL A 39 12.95 9.58 24.36
N ASP A 40 12.66 10.53 23.46
CA ASP A 40 11.62 10.40 22.41
C ASP A 40 12.11 9.94 21.03
N LYS A 41 13.32 9.39 20.92
CA LYS A 41 13.85 8.89 19.64
C LYS A 41 14.17 7.41 19.75
N VAL A 42 13.24 6.55 19.31
CA VAL A 42 13.64 5.20 18.86
C VAL A 42 14.72 5.43 17.80
N PRO A 43 15.96 4.94 17.98
CA PRO A 43 17.03 5.17 17.01
C PRO A 43 16.66 4.42 15.73
N ILE A 44 16.10 5.17 14.77
CA ILE A 44 15.93 4.70 13.41
C ILE A 44 17.35 4.64 12.85
N ARG A 45 17.96 3.44 12.85
CA ARG A 45 19.07 3.18 11.94
C ARG A 45 18.50 3.20 10.53
N ALA A 46 18.41 4.40 9.96
CA ALA A 46 18.47 4.57 8.52
C ALA A 46 19.91 4.21 8.11
N GLN A 47 20.23 2.92 8.14
CA GLN A 47 21.41 2.46 7.42
C GLN A 47 21.16 2.87 5.98
N HIS A 48 21.98 3.79 5.49
CA HIS A 48 22.04 4.16 4.08
C HIS A 48 21.90 2.90 3.24
N THR A 49 20.79 2.75 2.52
CA THR A 49 20.57 1.75 1.48
C THR A 49 21.43 2.13 0.25
N LEU A 50 22.74 2.22 0.46
CA LEU A 50 23.72 2.30 -0.60
C LEU A 50 23.77 0.90 -1.22
N SER A 51 23.17 0.77 -2.40
CA SER A 51 23.45 -0.23 -3.45
C SER A 51 24.43 -1.33 -3.05
N ARG A 52 23.99 -2.30 -2.22
CA ARG A 52 24.77 -3.50 -1.98
C ARG A 52 24.47 -4.45 -3.12
N VAL A 53 25.47 -4.67 -3.97
CA VAL A 53 25.41 -5.75 -4.96
C VAL A 53 25.38 -7.06 -4.17
N VAL A 54 24.24 -7.73 -4.19
CA VAL A 54 24.05 -9.00 -3.52
C VAL A 54 24.56 -10.11 -4.46
N GLU A 55 25.65 -10.77 -4.09
CA GLU A 55 26.23 -11.81 -4.93
C GLU A 55 25.44 -13.12 -4.85
N GLN A 56 25.17 -13.72 -6.02
CA GLN A 56 24.48 -14.99 -6.10
C GLN A 56 25.27 -16.09 -5.38
N GLY A 57 24.62 -16.83 -4.49
CA GLY A 57 25.24 -17.94 -3.76
C GLY A 57 26.14 -17.52 -2.58
N SER A 58 26.10 -16.27 -2.12
CA SER A 58 26.95 -15.78 -1.02
C SER A 58 26.68 -16.45 0.34
N HIS A 59 25.56 -17.16 0.51
CA HIS A 59 25.12 -17.77 1.75
C HIS A 59 24.78 -19.26 1.62
N ARG A 60 25.58 -19.99 0.82
CA ARG A 60 25.45 -21.45 0.66
C ARG A 60 25.47 -22.17 2.01
N GLY A 61 24.52 -23.09 2.18
CA GLY A 61 24.43 -23.95 3.36
C GLY A 61 23.67 -23.37 4.55
N LYS A 62 23.21 -22.11 4.51
CA LYS A 62 22.32 -21.57 5.55
C LYS A 62 20.88 -22.07 5.36
N GLY A 63 20.27 -22.59 6.42
CA GLY A 63 18.87 -22.99 6.44
C GLY A 63 17.93 -21.84 6.82
N ILE A 64 16.95 -21.56 5.96
CA ILE A 64 15.88 -20.57 6.17
C ILE A 64 14.54 -21.29 6.15
N ALA A 65 13.63 -20.95 7.05
CA ALA A 65 12.23 -21.35 6.94
C ALA A 65 11.27 -20.17 6.94
N VAL A 66 10.21 -20.29 6.14
CA VAL A 66 9.12 -19.31 6.07
C VAL A 66 7.81 -19.97 6.45
N TYR A 67 7.00 -19.25 7.23
CA TYR A 67 5.70 -19.71 7.68
C TYR A 67 4.71 -18.56 7.79
N THR A 68 3.44 -18.88 7.58
CA THR A 68 2.32 -17.96 7.76
C THR A 68 1.53 -18.35 8.99
N SER A 69 1.23 -17.40 9.87
CA SER A 69 0.52 -17.66 11.12
C SER A 69 -0.47 -16.55 11.44
N GLY A 70 -1.64 -16.93 11.98
CA GLY A 70 -2.72 -16.02 12.34
C GLY A 70 -3.81 -15.96 11.26
N GLY A 71 -4.59 -14.89 11.25
CA GLY A 71 -5.57 -14.68 10.18
C GLY A 71 -4.82 -14.41 8.86
N ASP A 72 -5.26 -15.03 7.78
CA ASP A 72 -4.68 -14.82 6.47
C ASP A 72 -4.98 -13.42 5.92
N SER A 73 -4.14 -12.98 4.98
CA SER A 73 -4.32 -11.75 4.25
C SER A 73 -3.79 -11.88 2.82
N GLN A 74 -4.41 -11.16 1.90
CA GLN A 74 -4.00 -11.17 0.50
C GLN A 74 -2.59 -10.58 0.37
N GLY A 75 -1.72 -11.25 -0.38
CA GLY A 75 -0.32 -10.85 -0.56
C GLY A 75 0.68 -11.65 0.28
N MET A 76 0.22 -12.46 1.24
CA MET A 76 1.10 -13.42 1.96
C MET A 76 1.82 -14.36 0.98
N ASN A 77 1.15 -14.83 -0.07
CA ASN A 77 1.78 -15.66 -1.10
C ASN A 77 2.88 -14.93 -1.89
N ALA A 78 2.75 -13.61 -2.09
CA ALA A 78 3.79 -12.81 -2.73
C ALA A 78 5.03 -12.70 -1.83
N ALA A 79 4.82 -12.52 -0.52
CA ALA A 79 5.87 -12.54 0.49
C ALA A 79 6.59 -13.89 0.57
N VAL A 80 5.84 -14.99 0.70
CA VAL A 80 6.40 -16.36 0.70
C VAL A 80 7.21 -16.60 -0.57
N ARG A 81 6.68 -16.22 -1.74
CA ARG A 81 7.39 -16.34 -3.02
C ARG A 81 8.71 -15.59 -3.02
N ALA A 82 8.73 -14.36 -2.52
CA ALA A 82 9.94 -13.54 -2.47
C ALA A 82 10.98 -14.14 -1.53
N VAL A 83 10.59 -14.56 -0.32
CA VAL A 83 11.50 -15.22 0.64
C VAL A 83 12.15 -16.45 0.02
N VAL A 84 11.36 -17.33 -0.61
CA VAL A 84 11.89 -18.54 -1.26
C VAL A 84 12.83 -18.20 -2.41
N ARG A 85 12.40 -17.35 -3.36
CA ARG A 85 13.24 -17.04 -4.53
C ARG A 85 14.52 -16.33 -4.13
N PHE A 86 14.44 -15.41 -3.17
CA PHE A 86 15.59 -14.64 -2.73
C PHE A 86 16.56 -15.47 -1.89
N GLY A 87 16.06 -16.31 -0.99
CA GLY A 87 16.88 -17.26 -0.24
C GLY A 87 17.63 -18.23 -1.18
N LEU A 88 16.93 -18.80 -2.16
CA LEU A 88 17.54 -19.69 -3.16
C LEU A 88 18.57 -18.95 -4.04
N TYR A 89 18.31 -17.70 -4.41
CA TYR A 89 19.27 -16.86 -5.15
C TYR A 89 20.58 -16.67 -4.36
N LEU A 90 20.49 -16.50 -3.04
CA LEU A 90 21.64 -16.42 -2.13
C LEU A 90 22.31 -17.78 -1.87
N GLY A 91 21.77 -18.88 -2.38
CA GLY A 91 22.28 -20.24 -2.17
C GLY A 91 21.83 -20.88 -0.86
N CYS A 92 20.89 -20.28 -0.14
CA CYS A 92 20.35 -20.84 1.10
C CYS A 92 19.49 -22.08 0.80
N GLU A 93 19.36 -22.96 1.80
CA GLU A 93 18.33 -24.00 1.79
C GLU A 93 17.05 -23.43 2.40
N VAL A 94 15.99 -23.31 1.60
CA VAL A 94 14.73 -22.71 2.06
C VAL A 94 13.67 -23.79 2.30
N TYR A 95 12.92 -23.67 3.40
CA TYR A 95 11.87 -24.58 3.81
C TYR A 95 10.54 -23.81 4.01
N PHE A 96 9.44 -24.45 3.63
CA PHE A 96 8.11 -24.07 4.10
C PHE A 96 7.85 -24.75 5.43
N ILE A 97 7.16 -24.06 6.33
CA ILE A 97 6.49 -24.70 7.46
C ILE A 97 5.00 -24.52 7.23
N LYS A 98 4.30 -25.63 7.02
CA LYS A 98 2.86 -25.63 6.77
C LYS A 98 2.09 -25.35 8.05
N GLU A 99 0.87 -24.81 7.92
CA GLU A 99 -0.05 -24.59 9.05
C GLU A 99 0.55 -23.74 10.20
N GLY A 100 1.48 -22.85 9.87
CA GLY A 100 2.11 -21.93 10.82
C GLY A 100 2.84 -22.63 11.96
N TYR A 101 2.57 -22.21 13.20
CA TYR A 101 3.18 -22.82 14.38
C TYR A 101 2.79 -24.29 14.57
N GLN A 102 1.59 -24.70 14.13
CA GLN A 102 1.15 -26.07 14.31
C GLN A 102 2.06 -27.03 13.54
N GLY A 103 2.31 -26.77 12.25
CA GLY A 103 3.23 -27.61 11.49
C GLY A 103 4.69 -27.50 11.95
N MET A 104 5.07 -26.40 12.62
CA MET A 104 6.38 -26.29 13.28
C MET A 104 6.51 -27.29 14.44
N VAL A 105 5.45 -27.44 15.25
CA VAL A 105 5.39 -28.39 16.38
C VAL A 105 5.24 -29.82 15.88
N ASP A 106 4.39 -30.04 14.88
CA ASP A 106 4.12 -31.37 14.34
C ASP A 106 5.37 -31.94 13.66
N GLY A 107 6.13 -31.11 12.93
CA GLY A 107 7.35 -31.51 12.25
C GLY A 107 7.10 -32.32 10.98
N GLU A 108 8.06 -33.16 10.61
CA GLU A 108 7.93 -34.16 9.55
C GLU A 108 7.51 -33.57 8.18
N ASP A 109 6.35 -33.97 7.67
CA ASP A 109 5.78 -33.59 6.37
C ASP A 109 5.29 -32.12 6.31
N ASN A 110 5.28 -31.44 7.45
CA ASN A 110 4.95 -30.02 7.53
C ASN A 110 6.15 -29.11 7.27
N ILE A 111 7.40 -29.60 7.43
CA ILE A 111 8.62 -28.84 7.13
C ILE A 111 9.20 -29.31 5.79
N VAL A 112 8.78 -28.64 4.71
CA VAL A 112 9.02 -29.08 3.33
C VAL A 112 10.06 -28.20 2.66
N ARG A 113 11.10 -28.81 2.09
CA ARG A 113 12.10 -28.07 1.30
C ARG A 113 11.45 -27.41 0.08
N ALA A 114 11.70 -26.11 -0.09
CA ALA A 114 11.21 -25.32 -1.19
C ALA A 114 12.17 -25.37 -2.40
N HIS A 115 11.60 -25.22 -3.59
CA HIS A 115 12.33 -25.14 -4.86
C HIS A 115 11.85 -23.91 -5.64
N TRP A 116 12.57 -23.50 -6.68
CA TRP A 116 12.17 -22.34 -7.49
C TRP A 116 10.75 -22.50 -8.08
N SER A 117 10.39 -23.73 -8.46
CA SER A 117 9.08 -24.08 -9.00
C SER A 117 7.97 -24.16 -7.95
N SER A 118 8.28 -24.38 -6.66
CA SER A 118 7.27 -24.55 -5.62
C SER A 118 6.50 -23.27 -5.29
N VAL A 119 7.07 -22.10 -5.60
CA VAL A 119 6.42 -20.78 -5.46
C VAL A 119 6.03 -20.14 -6.79
N SER A 120 5.93 -20.94 -7.85
CA SER A 120 5.54 -20.44 -9.16
C SER A 120 4.03 -20.46 -9.33
N GLY A 121 3.45 -19.33 -9.73
CA GLY A 121 2.00 -19.21 -9.90
C GLY A 121 1.23 -18.93 -8.61
N ILE A 122 1.88 -18.61 -7.50
CA ILE A 122 1.18 -18.30 -6.24
C ILE A 122 0.95 -16.80 -6.02
N ILE A 123 1.65 -15.92 -6.76
CA ILE A 123 1.66 -14.46 -6.50
C ILE A 123 0.29 -13.78 -6.59
N HIS A 124 -0.63 -14.35 -7.38
CA HIS A 124 -1.97 -13.84 -7.63
C HIS A 124 -3.06 -14.52 -6.78
N LEU A 125 -2.68 -15.49 -5.96
CA LEU A 125 -3.61 -16.22 -5.11
C LEU A 125 -3.81 -15.45 -3.80
N GLY A 126 -5.06 -15.33 -3.37
CA GLY A 126 -5.41 -14.89 -2.02
C GLY A 126 -4.99 -15.89 -0.94
N GLY A 127 -5.12 -15.49 0.33
CA GLY A 127 -4.76 -16.30 1.48
C GLY A 127 -3.28 -16.73 1.49
N THR A 128 -3.03 -17.96 1.97
CA THR A 128 -1.70 -18.57 2.03
C THR A 128 -1.71 -20.02 1.51
N VAL A 129 -0.82 -20.32 0.56
CA VAL A 129 -0.66 -21.68 -0.01
C VAL A 129 0.03 -22.67 0.94
N ILE A 130 0.63 -22.18 2.02
CA ILE A 130 1.26 -23.02 3.05
C ILE A 130 0.38 -23.15 4.30
N GLY A 131 -0.85 -22.64 4.28
CA GLY A 131 -1.79 -22.75 5.38
C GLY A 131 -1.45 -21.88 6.59
N SER A 132 -2.38 -21.77 7.51
CA SER A 132 -2.22 -21.01 8.75
C SER A 132 -3.17 -21.60 9.79
N ALA A 133 -2.62 -22.10 10.89
CA ALA A 133 -3.40 -22.66 11.99
C ALA A 133 -3.09 -21.95 13.30
N ARG A 134 -4.12 -21.81 14.15
CA ARG A 134 -3.91 -21.45 15.56
C ARG A 134 -3.30 -22.66 16.26
N CYS A 135 -2.18 -22.47 16.94
CA CYS A 135 -1.49 -23.54 17.65
C CYS A 135 -1.57 -23.29 19.17
N MET A 136 -2.31 -24.14 19.88
CA MET A 136 -2.36 -24.08 21.34
C MET A 136 -1.10 -24.69 21.96
N ASP A 137 -0.57 -25.74 21.35
CA ASP A 137 0.65 -26.44 21.80
C ASP A 137 1.85 -25.49 21.88
N PHE A 138 1.99 -24.56 20.92
CA PHE A 138 3.08 -23.59 20.91
C PHE A 138 2.99 -22.55 22.05
N LYS A 139 1.83 -22.40 22.70
CA LYS A 139 1.71 -21.59 23.93
C LYS A 139 2.36 -22.28 25.13
N GLU A 140 2.45 -23.61 25.08
CA GLU A 140 3.11 -24.42 26.09
C GLU A 140 4.60 -24.59 25.77
N ARG A 141 5.42 -24.74 26.82
CA ARG A 141 6.88 -24.88 26.65
C ARG A 141 7.25 -26.16 25.90
N TRP A 142 6.55 -27.26 26.17
CA TRP A 142 6.79 -28.54 25.49
C TRP A 142 6.57 -28.46 23.97
N GLY A 143 5.59 -27.67 23.52
CA GLY A 143 5.34 -27.48 22.09
C GLY A 143 6.47 -26.69 21.45
N ARG A 144 6.96 -25.63 22.12
CA ARG A 144 8.16 -24.89 21.68
C ARG A 144 9.42 -25.77 21.68
N LEU A 145 9.59 -26.65 22.67
CA LEU A 145 10.70 -27.60 22.73
C LEU A 145 10.68 -28.55 21.51
N LYS A 146 9.51 -29.11 21.18
CA LYS A 146 9.34 -29.97 20.00
C LYS A 146 9.58 -29.21 18.69
N ALA A 147 9.08 -27.97 18.59
CA ALA A 147 9.34 -27.11 17.44
C ALA A 147 10.85 -26.82 17.25
N ALA A 148 11.58 -26.55 18.33
CA ALA A 148 13.02 -26.31 18.27
C ALA A 148 13.78 -27.55 17.76
N GLU A 149 13.46 -28.73 18.27
CA GLU A 149 14.03 -30.01 17.79
C GLU A 149 13.79 -30.21 16.28
N ASN A 150 12.56 -30.01 15.82
CA ASN A 150 12.20 -30.16 14.40
C ASN A 150 13.01 -29.23 13.48
N LEU A 151 13.24 -27.99 13.91
CA LEU A 151 14.03 -27.01 13.15
C LEU A 151 15.52 -27.42 13.08
N ILE A 152 16.09 -27.83 14.22
CA ILE A 152 17.50 -28.25 14.33
C ILE A 152 17.75 -29.50 13.47
N ASN A 153 16.85 -30.47 13.50
CA ASN A 153 16.94 -31.70 12.70
C ASN A 153 16.91 -31.44 11.18
N LYS A 154 16.39 -30.28 10.75
CA LYS A 154 16.39 -29.82 9.36
C LYS A 154 17.48 -28.79 9.05
N GLY A 155 18.31 -28.44 10.01
CA GLY A 155 19.38 -27.46 9.86
C GLY A 155 18.90 -26.01 9.75
N ILE A 156 17.77 -25.67 10.39
CA ILE A 156 17.13 -24.36 10.29
C ILE A 156 17.41 -23.53 11.56
N SER A 157 18.03 -22.36 11.37
CA SER A 157 18.22 -21.32 12.42
C SER A 157 17.74 -19.93 12.02
N ASN A 158 17.13 -19.79 10.84
CA ASN A 158 16.68 -18.51 10.32
C ASN A 158 15.20 -18.62 9.97
N LEU A 159 14.35 -17.81 10.61
CA LEU A 159 12.91 -17.86 10.46
C LEU A 159 12.36 -16.54 9.93
N VAL A 160 11.52 -16.64 8.91
CA VAL A 160 10.64 -15.56 8.47
C VAL A 160 9.22 -15.85 8.94
N CYS A 161 8.70 -15.04 9.86
CA CYS A 161 7.33 -15.11 10.35
C CYS A 161 6.47 -14.10 9.59
N ILE A 162 5.47 -14.57 8.85
CA ILE A 162 4.49 -13.72 8.17
C ILE A 162 3.15 -13.83 8.92
N GLY A 163 2.72 -12.76 9.57
CA GLY A 163 1.48 -12.79 10.37
C GLY A 163 1.17 -11.48 11.08
N GLY A 164 0.14 -11.52 11.92
CA GLY A 164 -0.26 -10.37 12.75
C GLY A 164 0.49 -10.28 14.08
N ASP A 165 0.05 -9.35 14.94
CA ASP A 165 0.67 -9.04 16.24
C ASP A 165 0.88 -10.26 17.15
N GLY A 166 -0.12 -11.14 17.26
CA GLY A 166 -0.04 -12.35 18.09
C GLY A 166 1.03 -13.34 17.60
N SER A 167 1.17 -13.51 16.28
CA SER A 167 2.20 -14.38 15.70
C SER A 167 3.59 -13.82 15.96
N LEU A 168 3.77 -12.52 15.75
CA LEU A 168 5.03 -11.83 15.96
C LEU A 168 5.47 -11.82 17.44
N THR A 169 4.51 -11.70 18.37
CA THR A 169 4.75 -11.86 19.81
C THR A 169 5.21 -13.28 20.16
N GLY A 170 4.56 -14.30 19.60
CA GLY A 170 4.95 -15.70 19.77
C GLY A 170 6.36 -15.99 19.25
N ALA A 171 6.72 -15.42 18.10
CA ALA A 171 8.05 -15.54 17.54
C ALA A 171 9.13 -14.94 18.46
N ASN A 172 8.88 -13.77 19.04
CA ASN A 172 9.81 -13.16 19.99
C ASN A 172 10.05 -14.05 21.22
N LYS A 173 8.97 -14.53 21.84
CA LYS A 173 9.04 -15.42 23.01
C LYS A 173 9.85 -16.69 22.68
N PHE A 174 9.65 -17.25 21.48
CA PHE A 174 10.37 -18.43 21.05
C PHE A 174 11.89 -18.20 20.95
N ARG A 175 12.32 -17.05 20.44
CA ARG A 175 13.74 -16.68 20.42
C ARG A 175 14.31 -16.47 21.83
N GLU A 176 13.58 -15.78 22.70
CA GLU A 176 14.03 -15.54 24.08
C GLU A 176 14.25 -16.85 24.85
N GLU A 177 13.36 -17.83 24.64
CA GLU A 177 13.47 -19.14 25.26
C GLU A 177 14.48 -20.08 24.56
N TRP A 178 14.94 -19.75 23.36
CA TRP A 178 15.76 -20.63 22.51
C TRP A 178 16.99 -21.25 23.21
N PRO A 179 17.84 -20.49 23.93
CA PRO A 179 18.99 -21.08 24.62
C PRO A 179 18.59 -22.10 25.69
N GLY A 180 17.47 -21.85 26.38
CA GLY A 180 16.93 -22.76 27.39
C GLY A 180 16.35 -24.04 26.77
N LEU A 181 15.69 -23.92 25.61
CA LEU A 181 15.19 -25.07 24.86
C LEU A 181 16.33 -25.95 24.35
N LEU A 182 17.41 -25.36 23.85
CA LEU A 182 18.60 -26.10 23.42
C LEU A 182 19.27 -26.85 24.57
N GLN A 183 19.36 -26.23 25.74
CA GLN A 183 19.92 -26.88 26.94
C GLN A 183 19.10 -28.11 27.33
N GLU A 184 17.78 -27.97 27.35
CA GLU A 184 16.82 -29.02 27.68
C GLU A 184 16.90 -30.18 26.66
N LEU A 185 16.88 -29.89 25.36
CA LEU A 185 17.05 -30.90 24.30
C LEU A 185 18.38 -31.66 24.39
N ARG A 186 19.45 -30.97 24.80
CA ARG A 186 20.76 -31.58 24.98
C ARG A 186 20.80 -32.49 26.21
N GLU A 187 20.21 -32.06 27.33
CA GLU A 187 20.10 -32.87 28.54
C GLU A 187 19.26 -34.15 28.31
N GLU A 188 18.19 -34.02 27.51
CA GLU A 188 17.36 -35.14 27.06
C GLU A 188 18.02 -36.02 25.96
N LYS A 189 19.24 -35.67 25.52
CA LYS A 189 19.99 -36.36 24.44
C LYS A 189 19.24 -36.42 23.10
N ARG A 190 18.40 -35.44 22.82
CA ARG A 190 17.66 -35.28 21.56
C ARG A 190 18.46 -34.56 20.49
N ILE A 191 19.44 -33.76 20.89
CA ILE A 191 20.41 -33.10 20.01
C ILE A 191 21.84 -33.32 20.50
N THR A 192 22.82 -33.22 19.60
CA THR A 192 24.25 -33.32 19.92
C THR A 192 24.83 -31.98 20.41
N ASP A 193 26.00 -32.02 21.06
CA ASP A 193 26.73 -30.80 21.46
C ASP A 193 27.12 -29.96 20.22
N ASP A 194 27.53 -30.60 19.11
CA ASP A 194 27.81 -29.91 17.83
C ASP A 194 26.58 -29.20 17.27
N GLN A 195 25.40 -29.83 17.32
CA GLN A 195 24.14 -29.21 16.88
C GLN A 195 23.78 -28.01 17.77
N LYS A 196 23.95 -28.16 19.08
CA LYS A 196 23.70 -27.06 20.03
C LYS A 196 24.58 -25.84 19.71
N ASP A 197 25.85 -26.05 19.43
CA ASP A 197 26.79 -24.97 19.11
C ASP A 197 26.51 -24.36 17.73
N GLN A 198 26.22 -25.20 16.73
CA GLN A 198 25.88 -24.75 15.38
C GLN A 198 24.59 -23.93 15.32
N PHE A 199 23.58 -24.28 16.12
CA PHE A 199 22.27 -23.64 16.16
C PHE A 199 22.04 -22.80 17.42
N ALA A 200 23.12 -22.36 18.08
CA ALA A 200 23.07 -21.60 19.33
C ALA A 200 22.21 -20.32 19.25
N HIS A 201 22.07 -19.75 18.05
CA HIS A 201 21.31 -18.54 17.80
C HIS A 201 20.17 -18.77 16.80
N LEU A 202 18.97 -18.32 17.19
CA LEU A 202 17.80 -18.26 16.33
C LEU A 202 17.60 -16.84 15.80
N ASN A 203 17.74 -16.67 14.49
CA ASN A 203 17.46 -15.42 13.82
C ASN A 203 16.00 -15.38 13.37
N ILE A 204 15.29 -14.32 13.76
CA ILE A 204 13.88 -14.13 13.40
C ILE A 204 13.70 -12.77 12.75
N VAL A 205 13.03 -12.77 11.60
CA VAL A 205 12.52 -11.57 10.95
C VAL A 205 11.00 -11.70 10.78
N GLY A 206 10.28 -10.68 11.21
CA GLY A 206 8.84 -10.58 11.08
C GLY A 206 8.41 -9.80 9.83
N MET A 207 7.27 -10.18 9.28
CA MET A 207 6.53 -9.43 8.27
C MET A 207 5.07 -9.38 8.69
N VAL A 208 4.44 -8.21 8.55
CA VAL A 208 3.07 -8.02 9.02
C VAL A 208 2.08 -8.36 7.91
N GLY A 209 1.47 -9.54 8.01
CA GLY A 209 0.32 -9.95 7.19
C GLY A 209 -0.97 -9.75 7.97
N SER A 210 -1.69 -8.67 7.70
CA SER A 210 -2.94 -8.27 8.36
C SER A 210 -3.72 -7.36 7.43
N ILE A 211 -5.05 -7.51 7.39
CA ILE A 211 -5.92 -6.58 6.67
C ILE A 211 -6.22 -5.33 7.50
N ASP A 212 -6.10 -5.42 8.83
CA ASP A 212 -6.63 -4.43 9.77
C ASP A 212 -5.75 -3.18 9.89
N ASN A 213 -4.51 -3.21 9.36
CA ASN A 213 -3.48 -2.19 9.55
C ASN A 213 -3.27 -1.82 11.03
N ASP A 214 -3.28 -2.83 11.88
CA ASP A 214 -3.32 -2.74 13.34
C ASP A 214 -1.92 -2.73 13.99
N PHE A 215 -0.86 -3.02 13.23
CA PHE A 215 0.50 -3.13 13.75
C PHE A 215 1.25 -1.80 13.73
N CYS A 216 1.56 -1.27 14.91
CA CYS A 216 2.29 -0.02 15.03
C CYS A 216 3.74 -0.15 14.53
N GLY A 217 4.17 0.78 13.67
CA GLY A 217 5.55 0.86 13.19
C GLY A 217 5.72 0.58 11.69
N THR A 218 4.66 0.16 11.01
CA THR A 218 4.54 0.16 9.55
C THR A 218 3.45 1.13 9.12
N ASP A 219 3.62 1.78 7.97
CA ASP A 219 2.59 2.67 7.39
C ASP A 219 1.42 1.87 6.80
N MET A 220 1.71 0.65 6.32
CA MET A 220 0.76 -0.29 5.71
C MET A 220 1.14 -1.74 6.06
N THR A 221 0.14 -2.59 6.26
CA THR A 221 0.30 -4.05 6.40
C THR A 221 -0.09 -4.78 5.12
N ILE A 222 0.51 -5.95 4.89
CA ILE A 222 0.23 -6.77 3.70
C ILE A 222 -1.22 -7.28 3.80
N GLY A 223 -2.07 -6.84 2.87
CA GLY A 223 -3.46 -7.24 2.70
C GLY A 223 -4.49 -6.14 2.96
N THR A 224 -4.09 -5.01 3.56
CA THR A 224 -5.01 -3.91 3.85
C THR A 224 -5.59 -3.29 2.58
N ASP A 225 -4.75 -3.08 1.57
CA ASP A 225 -5.18 -2.48 0.30
C ASP A 225 -6.12 -3.43 -0.46
N SER A 226 -5.79 -4.72 -0.50
CA SER A 226 -6.65 -5.75 -1.08
C SER A 226 -8.00 -5.86 -0.36
N ALA A 227 -8.01 -5.79 0.97
CA ALA A 227 -9.26 -5.79 1.75
C ALA A 227 -10.10 -4.55 1.44
N LEU A 228 -9.47 -3.38 1.33
CA LEU A 228 -10.14 -2.14 0.94
C LEU A 228 -10.77 -2.25 -0.45
N HIS A 229 -10.09 -2.86 -1.43
CA HIS A 229 -10.67 -3.15 -2.75
C HIS A 229 -11.97 -3.96 -2.62
N ARG A 230 -11.99 -5.02 -1.79
CA ARG A 230 -13.20 -5.84 -1.58
C ARG A 230 -14.34 -5.04 -0.95
N ILE A 231 -14.03 -4.15 0.00
CA ILE A 231 -15.03 -3.30 0.65
C ILE A 231 -15.61 -2.29 -0.34
N VAL A 232 -14.76 -1.64 -1.13
CA VAL A 232 -15.16 -0.66 -2.15
C VAL A 232 -15.99 -1.31 -3.24
N GLU A 233 -15.60 -2.48 -3.75
CA GLU A 233 -16.40 -3.24 -4.72
C GLU A 233 -17.80 -3.56 -4.19
N ALA A 234 -17.90 -3.95 -2.92
CA ALA A 234 -19.20 -4.20 -2.29
C ALA A 234 -20.02 -2.91 -2.12
N ALA A 235 -19.38 -1.80 -1.75
CA ALA A 235 -20.04 -0.51 -1.64
C ALA A 235 -20.56 -0.02 -3.00
N ASP A 236 -19.73 -0.10 -4.04
CA ASP A 236 -20.08 0.28 -5.41
C ASP A 236 -21.20 -0.59 -5.98
N ALA A 237 -21.27 -1.87 -5.61
CA ALA A 237 -22.40 -2.74 -5.95
C ALA A 237 -23.71 -2.36 -5.21
N ILE A 238 -23.61 -1.80 -4.00
CA ILE A 238 -24.76 -1.39 -3.18
C ILE A 238 -25.30 -0.01 -3.60
N ILE A 239 -24.43 0.93 -3.99
CA ILE A 239 -24.80 2.32 -4.31
C ILE A 239 -25.98 2.42 -5.31
N PRO A 240 -26.00 1.68 -6.45
CA PRO A 240 -27.11 1.77 -7.41
C PRO A 240 -28.47 1.34 -6.84
N THR A 241 -28.51 0.25 -6.05
CA THR A 241 -29.76 -0.22 -5.41
C THR A 241 -30.20 0.71 -4.27
N ALA A 242 -29.24 1.28 -3.53
CA ALA A 242 -29.51 2.28 -2.50
C ALA A 242 -30.12 3.56 -3.08
N THR A 243 -29.54 4.06 -4.18
CA THR A 243 -30.00 5.27 -4.90
C THR A 243 -31.40 5.10 -5.48
N SER A 244 -31.69 3.92 -6.02
CA SER A 244 -32.97 3.62 -6.69
C SER A 244 -34.14 3.65 -5.70
N HIS A 245 -33.96 3.06 -4.52
CA HIS A 245 -35.01 2.92 -3.50
C HIS A 245 -34.95 3.96 -2.39
N GLN A 246 -34.08 4.95 -2.51
CA GLN A 246 -33.88 5.95 -1.47
C GLN A 246 -33.54 5.35 -0.09
N ARG A 247 -32.64 4.37 -0.04
CA ARG A 247 -32.33 3.61 1.18
C ARG A 247 -31.12 4.14 1.95
N THR A 248 -31.11 3.80 3.23
CA THR A 248 -29.95 3.94 4.10
C THR A 248 -29.30 2.57 4.26
N PHE A 249 -28.00 2.48 3.98
CA PHE A 249 -27.21 1.27 4.12
C PHE A 249 -26.19 1.43 5.24
N ILE A 250 -26.17 0.43 6.12
CA ILE A 250 -25.19 0.30 7.20
C ILE A 250 -24.28 -0.86 6.81
N MET A 251 -23.01 -0.58 6.58
CA MET A 251 -22.02 -1.57 6.18
C MET A 251 -21.08 -1.84 7.35
N GLU A 252 -21.06 -3.09 7.81
CA GLU A 252 -20.10 -3.55 8.82
C GLU A 252 -18.81 -4.03 8.13
N VAL A 253 -17.68 -3.47 8.53
CA VAL A 253 -16.35 -3.78 7.99
C VAL A 253 -15.44 -4.35 9.06
N MET A 254 -14.52 -5.22 8.64
CA MET A 254 -13.52 -5.82 9.51
C MET A 254 -12.59 -4.76 10.09
N GLY A 255 -11.97 -5.11 11.20
CA GLY A 255 -10.98 -4.26 11.85
C GLY A 255 -10.63 -4.70 13.26
N ARG A 256 -11.39 -5.62 13.86
CA ARG A 256 -11.28 -6.06 15.27
C ARG A 256 -11.22 -4.90 16.27
N HIS A 257 -10.05 -4.32 16.51
CA HIS A 257 -9.80 -3.19 17.42
C HIS A 257 -9.16 -1.99 16.70
N CYS A 258 -9.16 -1.99 15.37
CA CYS A 258 -8.59 -0.97 14.51
C CYS A 258 -9.66 -0.43 13.55
N GLY A 259 -9.82 0.89 13.51
CA GLY A 259 -10.78 1.58 12.65
C GLY A 259 -10.25 1.94 11.27
N TYR A 260 -9.02 1.54 10.91
CA TYR A 260 -8.37 2.00 9.67
C TYR A 260 -9.19 1.68 8.42
N LEU A 261 -9.62 0.42 8.26
CA LEU A 261 -10.44 0.01 7.11
C LEU A 261 -11.76 0.79 7.05
N ALA A 262 -12.45 0.95 8.18
CA ALA A 262 -13.70 1.72 8.26
C ALA A 262 -13.51 3.20 7.90
N LEU A 263 -12.46 3.82 8.42
CA LEU A 263 -12.15 5.23 8.18
C LEU A 263 -11.81 5.49 6.71
N VAL A 264 -10.92 4.67 6.12
CA VAL A 264 -10.55 4.83 4.71
C VAL A 264 -11.75 4.53 3.81
N THR A 265 -12.51 3.48 4.11
CA THR A 265 -13.77 3.17 3.41
C THR A 265 -14.70 4.37 3.43
N ALA A 266 -14.92 4.99 4.59
CA ALA A 266 -15.81 6.14 4.71
C ALA A 266 -15.40 7.33 3.83
N ILE A 267 -14.10 7.54 3.63
CA ILE A 267 -13.60 8.59 2.74
C ILE A 267 -13.87 8.23 1.27
N VAL A 268 -13.55 7.00 0.86
CA VAL A 268 -13.61 6.58 -0.56
C VAL A 268 -15.03 6.25 -1.04
N THR A 269 -15.96 5.91 -0.13
CA THR A 269 -17.37 5.65 -0.48
C THR A 269 -18.28 6.84 -0.19
N GLU A 270 -17.71 8.01 0.17
CA GLU A 270 -18.46 9.19 0.59
C GLU A 270 -19.48 8.93 1.72
N ALA A 271 -19.11 8.13 2.72
CA ALA A 271 -20.02 7.77 3.80
C ALA A 271 -20.46 8.99 4.62
N ASP A 272 -21.76 9.05 4.95
CA ASP A 272 -22.36 10.11 5.75
C ASP A 272 -21.88 10.07 7.22
N TYR A 273 -21.59 8.86 7.72
CA TYR A 273 -21.13 8.63 9.07
C TYR A 273 -20.22 7.40 9.16
N VAL A 274 -19.21 7.45 10.02
CA VAL A 274 -18.34 6.32 10.34
C VAL A 274 -18.25 6.12 11.85
N PHE A 275 -18.29 4.87 12.29
CA PHE A 275 -18.04 4.48 13.67
C PHE A 275 -16.72 3.71 13.76
N ILE A 276 -15.75 4.24 14.50
CA ILE A 276 -14.42 3.64 14.71
C ILE A 276 -14.04 3.60 16.19
N PRO A 277 -13.31 2.56 16.64
CA PRO A 277 -12.89 2.43 18.03
C PRO A 277 -11.96 3.55 18.53
N GLU A 278 -11.07 4.07 17.68
CA GLU A 278 -10.08 5.07 18.08
C GLU A 278 -10.68 6.47 18.26
N TRP A 279 -11.85 6.72 17.66
CA TRP A 279 -12.56 7.98 17.75
C TRP A 279 -14.06 7.72 18.00
N PRO A 280 -14.41 7.23 19.20
CA PRO A 280 -15.79 6.90 19.52
C PRO A 280 -16.66 8.17 19.51
N PRO A 281 -17.92 8.05 19.08
CA PRO A 281 -18.77 9.22 18.92
C PRO A 281 -19.22 9.77 20.28
N GLU A 282 -19.67 11.02 20.30
CA GLU A 282 -20.18 11.68 21.52
C GLU A 282 -21.45 11.01 22.05
N THR A 283 -21.82 11.28 23.31
CA THR A 283 -23.00 10.66 23.95
C THR A 283 -24.31 10.93 23.20
N ASN A 284 -24.42 12.07 22.50
CA ASN A 284 -25.55 12.45 21.66
C ASN A 284 -25.40 12.00 20.19
N TRP A 285 -24.59 10.98 19.90
CA TRP A 285 -24.32 10.51 18.53
C TRP A 285 -25.59 10.16 17.75
N SER A 286 -26.64 9.68 18.41
CA SER A 286 -27.91 9.33 17.78
C SER A 286 -28.58 10.56 17.14
N GLU A 287 -28.59 11.69 17.84
CA GLU A 287 -29.09 12.97 17.34
C GLU A 287 -28.19 13.52 16.24
N GLN A 288 -26.86 13.46 16.42
CA GLN A 288 -25.90 13.92 15.42
C GLN A 288 -26.01 13.13 14.12
N LEU A 289 -26.15 11.80 14.21
CA LEU A 289 -26.39 10.91 13.09
C LEU A 289 -27.70 11.31 12.38
N CYS A 290 -28.81 11.41 13.12
CA CYS A 290 -30.11 11.74 12.53
C CYS A 290 -30.09 13.09 11.81
N ARG A 291 -29.41 14.09 12.40
CA ARG A 291 -29.22 15.41 11.81
C ARG A 291 -28.43 15.34 10.51
N LYS A 292 -27.28 14.64 10.49
CA LYS A 292 -26.44 14.51 9.30
C LYS A 292 -27.17 13.81 8.15
N LEU A 293 -27.84 12.69 8.43
CA LEU A 293 -28.62 11.96 7.42
C LEU A 293 -29.77 12.80 6.85
N SER A 294 -30.49 13.51 7.72
CA SER A 294 -31.57 14.42 7.30
C SER A 294 -31.04 15.58 6.45
N GLN A 295 -29.86 16.10 6.77
CA GLN A 295 -29.22 17.17 6.02
C GLN A 295 -28.80 16.68 4.62
N ALA A 296 -28.15 15.52 4.53
CA ALA A 296 -27.78 14.91 3.26
C ALA A 296 -29.00 14.74 2.33
N ARG A 297 -30.13 14.28 2.88
CA ARG A 297 -31.41 14.16 2.15
C ARG A 297 -31.95 15.50 1.66
N LYS A 298 -31.94 16.53 2.52
CA LYS A 298 -32.39 17.89 2.17
C LYS A 298 -31.52 18.51 1.07
N SER A 299 -30.23 18.17 1.04
CA SER A 299 -29.28 18.59 0.00
C SER A 299 -29.41 17.79 -1.31
N GLY A 300 -30.41 16.92 -1.44
CA GLY A 300 -30.69 16.16 -2.66
C GLY A 300 -30.05 14.77 -2.72
N SER A 301 -29.32 14.33 -1.68
CA SER A 301 -28.80 12.95 -1.65
C SER A 301 -29.96 11.96 -1.64
N ARG A 302 -29.89 10.99 -2.55
CA ARG A 302 -30.88 9.93 -2.65
C ARG A 302 -30.56 8.74 -1.77
N LEU A 303 -29.35 8.59 -1.27
CA LEU A 303 -28.93 7.45 -0.47
C LEU A 303 -28.22 7.92 0.78
N ASN A 304 -28.11 7.04 1.77
CA ASN A 304 -27.20 7.25 2.88
C ASN A 304 -26.33 6.02 3.12
N ILE A 305 -25.04 6.22 3.36
CA ILE A 305 -24.08 5.16 3.70
C ILE A 305 -23.49 5.44 5.07
N ILE A 306 -23.56 4.44 5.94
CA ILE A 306 -22.97 4.45 7.27
C ILE A 306 -22.00 3.27 7.36
N ILE A 307 -20.76 3.55 7.72
CA ILE A 307 -19.74 2.52 7.90
C ILE A 307 -19.55 2.25 9.40
N VAL A 308 -19.56 0.98 9.80
CA VAL A 308 -19.39 0.55 11.18
C VAL A 308 -18.22 -0.43 11.24
N ALA A 309 -17.15 -0.08 11.97
CA ALA A 309 -16.10 -1.04 12.25
C ALA A 309 -16.62 -2.15 13.20
N GLU A 310 -16.17 -3.40 13.04
CA GLU A 310 -16.44 -4.49 13.99
C GLU A 310 -16.19 -4.09 15.45
N GLY A 311 -15.13 -3.31 15.69
CA GLY A 311 -14.73 -2.83 17.01
C GLY A 311 -15.36 -1.50 17.45
N ALA A 312 -16.42 -1.03 16.80
CA ALA A 312 -17.05 0.23 17.13
C ALA A 312 -17.57 0.24 18.58
N ILE A 313 -17.22 1.30 19.32
CA ILE A 313 -17.61 1.51 20.71
C ILE A 313 -18.06 2.96 20.92
N ASP A 314 -18.83 3.22 21.98
CA ASP A 314 -19.08 4.56 22.50
C ASP A 314 -17.98 5.00 23.48
N ARG A 315 -18.08 6.25 23.98
CA ARG A 315 -17.10 6.81 24.95
C ARG A 315 -17.13 6.11 26.31
N GLU A 316 -18.19 5.35 26.61
CA GLU A 316 -18.26 4.53 27.81
C GLU A 316 -17.60 3.16 27.63
N GLY A 317 -17.24 2.79 26.40
CA GLY A 317 -16.65 1.50 26.03
C GLY A 317 -17.70 0.44 25.69
N ARG A 318 -18.98 0.82 25.53
CA ARG A 318 -20.04 -0.12 25.13
C ARG A 318 -19.99 -0.31 23.61
N PRO A 319 -20.14 -1.55 23.10
CA PRO A 319 -20.19 -1.81 21.67
C PRO A 319 -21.34 -1.05 20.99
N ILE A 320 -21.07 -0.50 19.80
CA ILE A 320 -22.08 0.06 18.90
C ILE A 320 -22.24 -0.92 17.74
N THR A 321 -23.37 -1.63 17.68
CA THR A 321 -23.63 -2.60 16.62
C THR A 321 -24.36 -1.96 15.43
N PRO A 322 -24.30 -2.54 14.22
CA PRO A 322 -25.14 -2.09 13.10
C PRO A 322 -26.65 -2.14 13.40
N ALA A 323 -27.07 -3.04 14.29
CA ALA A 323 -28.46 -3.14 14.72
C ALA A 323 -28.88 -1.93 15.57
N ASP A 324 -28.01 -1.45 16.47
CA ASP A 324 -28.24 -0.25 17.27
C ASP A 324 -28.36 0.99 16.37
N VAL A 325 -27.46 1.13 15.41
CA VAL A 325 -27.49 2.21 14.41
C VAL A 325 -28.77 2.15 13.58
N LYS A 326 -29.16 0.95 13.11
CA LYS A 326 -30.40 0.76 12.36
C LYS A 326 -31.61 1.18 13.18
N LYS A 327 -31.68 0.77 14.44
CA LYS A 327 -32.77 1.14 15.35
C LYS A 327 -32.89 2.66 15.47
N VAL A 328 -31.78 3.37 15.69
CA VAL A 328 -31.77 4.84 15.76
C VAL A 328 -32.31 5.47 14.46
N VAL A 329 -31.88 5.00 13.29
CA VAL A 329 -32.34 5.55 12.00
C VAL A 329 -33.82 5.27 11.76
N VAL A 330 -34.28 4.05 12.03
CA VAL A 330 -35.68 3.66 11.82
C VAL A 330 -36.63 4.34 12.82
N ASP A 331 -36.25 4.40 14.09
CA ASP A 331 -37.11 4.95 15.14
C ASP A 331 -37.27 6.47 14.99
N ASN A 332 -36.19 7.18 14.65
CA ASN A 332 -36.18 8.64 14.59
C ASN A 332 -36.45 9.23 13.19
N LEU A 333 -35.96 8.59 12.12
CA LEU A 333 -36.09 9.13 10.74
C LEU A 333 -37.05 8.36 9.85
N LYS A 334 -37.51 7.17 10.25
CA LYS A 334 -38.43 6.31 9.47
C LYS A 334 -37.90 5.97 8.06
N GLN A 335 -36.59 5.91 7.87
CA GLN A 335 -35.96 5.55 6.58
C GLN A 335 -35.87 4.03 6.39
N ASP A 336 -36.09 3.53 5.17
CA ASP A 336 -35.84 2.11 4.83
C ASP A 336 -34.34 1.83 4.94
N THR A 337 -33.98 1.04 5.97
CA THR A 337 -32.60 0.86 6.40
C THR A 337 -32.19 -0.61 6.34
N ARG A 338 -31.06 -0.88 5.67
CA ARG A 338 -30.51 -2.23 5.46
C ARG A 338 -29.13 -2.33 6.09
N ILE A 339 -28.82 -3.51 6.62
CA ILE A 339 -27.50 -3.84 7.17
C ILE A 339 -26.86 -4.84 6.22
N THR A 340 -25.60 -4.59 5.87
CA THR A 340 -24.75 -5.53 5.14
C THR A 340 -23.50 -5.79 5.98
N VAL A 341 -23.35 -7.02 6.46
CA VAL A 341 -22.13 -7.48 7.11
C VAL A 341 -21.26 -8.14 6.05
N LEU A 342 -20.15 -7.51 5.67
CA LEU A 342 -19.30 -8.03 4.59
C LEU A 342 -18.55 -9.30 5.00
N GLY A 343 -18.18 -9.40 6.28
CA GLY A 343 -17.48 -10.56 6.84
C GLY A 343 -16.21 -10.92 6.06
N HIS A 344 -15.99 -12.22 5.86
CA HIS A 344 -14.74 -12.77 5.33
C HIS A 344 -14.48 -12.51 3.84
N VAL A 345 -15.43 -11.91 3.10
CA VAL A 345 -15.16 -11.43 1.73
C VAL A 345 -13.96 -10.49 1.71
N GLN A 346 -13.75 -9.73 2.80
CA GLN A 346 -12.64 -8.80 2.99
C GLN A 346 -11.26 -9.47 3.08
N ARG A 347 -11.18 -10.76 3.42
CA ARG A 347 -9.92 -11.55 3.43
C ARG A 347 -9.70 -12.33 2.13
N GLY A 348 -10.74 -12.49 1.33
CA GLY A 348 -10.72 -13.26 0.08
C GLY A 348 -10.32 -12.44 -1.15
N GLY A 349 -10.36 -13.10 -2.31
CA GLY A 349 -10.01 -12.49 -3.59
C GLY A 349 -8.52 -12.48 -3.90
N ALA A 350 -8.17 -12.02 -5.09
CA ALA A 350 -6.77 -11.86 -5.50
C ALA A 350 -6.16 -10.63 -4.82
N PRO A 351 -4.85 -10.66 -4.47
CA PRO A 351 -4.18 -9.49 -3.95
C PRO A 351 -4.10 -8.37 -4.99
N SER A 352 -4.25 -7.12 -4.53
CA SER A 352 -4.03 -5.92 -5.33
C SER A 352 -2.58 -5.82 -5.80
N ALA A 353 -2.32 -4.98 -6.81
CA ALA A 353 -0.96 -4.72 -7.27
C ALA A 353 -0.06 -4.25 -6.12
N PHE A 354 -0.58 -3.35 -5.27
CA PHE A 354 0.12 -2.83 -4.10
C PHE A 354 0.57 -3.95 -3.15
N ASP A 355 -0.34 -4.84 -2.72
CA ASP A 355 0.01 -5.90 -1.75
C ASP A 355 0.95 -6.95 -2.34
N ARG A 356 0.89 -7.21 -3.66
CA ARG A 356 1.85 -8.09 -4.35
C ARG A 356 3.26 -7.49 -4.34
N ILE A 357 3.36 -6.20 -4.65
CA ILE A 357 4.63 -5.46 -4.66
C ILE A 357 5.17 -5.35 -3.23
N LEU A 358 4.32 -4.98 -2.27
CA LEU A 358 4.68 -4.83 -0.87
C LEU A 358 5.22 -6.13 -0.29
N GLY A 359 4.46 -7.23 -0.43
CA GLY A 359 4.90 -8.56 0.01
C GLY A 359 6.20 -8.98 -0.66
N SER A 360 6.35 -8.71 -1.97
CA SER A 360 7.57 -9.06 -2.71
C SER A 360 8.80 -8.28 -2.21
N ARG A 361 8.68 -6.97 -2.00
CA ARG A 361 9.76 -6.11 -1.48
C ARG A 361 10.14 -6.50 -0.06
N MET A 362 9.15 -6.68 0.81
CA MET A 362 9.39 -7.04 2.20
C MET A 362 9.99 -8.43 2.35
N GLY A 363 9.57 -9.40 1.52
CA GLY A 363 10.10 -10.77 1.56
C GLY A 363 11.58 -10.83 1.16
N ALA A 364 11.99 -10.06 0.15
CA ALA A 364 13.40 -9.94 -0.23
C ALA A 364 14.22 -9.27 0.89
N GLU A 365 13.72 -8.18 1.46
CA GLU A 365 14.37 -7.48 2.57
C GLU A 365 14.46 -8.34 3.83
N ALA A 366 13.48 -9.20 4.10
CA ALA A 366 13.49 -10.11 5.24
C ALA A 366 14.62 -11.13 5.15
N VAL A 367 14.88 -11.65 3.94
CA VAL A 367 16.01 -12.55 3.70
C VAL A 367 17.34 -11.83 3.88
N LEU A 368 17.48 -10.60 3.37
CA LEU A 368 18.68 -9.78 3.60
C LEU A 368 18.91 -9.53 5.09
N ALA A 369 17.86 -9.16 5.82
CA ALA A 369 17.91 -8.95 7.26
C ALA A 369 18.39 -10.20 8.00
N LEU A 370 17.92 -11.40 7.63
CA LEU A 370 18.39 -12.66 8.20
C LEU A 370 19.87 -12.94 7.89
N MET A 371 20.31 -12.65 6.67
CA MET A 371 21.69 -12.93 6.26
C MET A 371 22.70 -11.98 6.88
N GLU A 372 22.28 -10.76 7.21
CA GLU A 372 23.06 -9.74 7.91
C GLU A 372 22.97 -9.86 9.44
N ALA A 373 22.04 -10.67 9.96
CA ALA A 373 21.89 -10.86 11.40
C ALA A 373 23.07 -11.64 12.00
N GLY A 374 23.55 -11.13 13.13
CA GLY A 374 24.48 -11.82 14.03
C GLY A 374 23.87 -12.05 15.42
N PRO A 375 24.61 -12.67 16.36
CA PRO A 375 24.13 -13.02 17.70
C PRO A 375 23.48 -11.87 18.48
N GLU A 376 24.09 -10.68 18.40
CA GLU A 376 23.64 -9.46 19.08
C GLU A 376 22.51 -8.72 18.36
N THR A 377 22.10 -9.19 17.17
CA THR A 377 21.09 -8.49 16.36
C THR A 377 19.71 -8.76 16.95
N GLU A 378 19.04 -7.71 17.44
CA GLU A 378 17.67 -7.82 17.94
C GLU A 378 16.69 -8.26 16.83
N PRO A 379 15.57 -8.94 17.16
CA PRO A 379 14.60 -9.33 16.15
C PRO A 379 13.99 -8.07 15.55
N CYS A 380 13.79 -8.09 14.24
CA CYS A 380 13.18 -6.97 13.54
C CYS A 380 11.94 -7.39 12.77
N VAL A 381 11.09 -6.40 12.50
CA VAL A 381 9.99 -6.49 11.55
C VAL A 381 10.38 -5.68 10.33
N VAL A 382 10.21 -6.25 9.14
CA VAL A 382 10.28 -5.49 7.90
C VAL A 382 8.99 -4.71 7.74
N SER A 383 9.10 -3.39 7.66
CA SER A 383 7.98 -2.45 7.62
C SER A 383 8.12 -1.49 6.45
N LEU A 384 7.03 -0.83 6.08
CA LEU A 384 7.02 0.25 5.10
C LEU A 384 7.03 1.59 5.85
N LYS A 385 7.98 2.48 5.54
CA LYS A 385 7.96 3.88 5.99
C LYS A 385 8.29 4.81 4.85
N GLY A 386 7.38 5.71 4.50
CA GLY A 386 7.57 6.66 3.40
C GLY A 386 7.94 5.96 2.09
N ASN A 387 7.24 4.87 1.76
CA ASN A 387 7.48 4.02 0.59
C ASN A 387 8.86 3.31 0.54
N ILE A 388 9.60 3.27 1.65
CA ILE A 388 10.88 2.56 1.76
C ILE A 388 10.73 1.40 2.74
N ALA A 389 11.30 0.24 2.39
CA ALA A 389 11.39 -0.89 3.30
C ALA A 389 12.40 -0.59 4.40
N VAL A 390 11.98 -0.71 5.66
CA VAL A 390 12.80 -0.44 6.84
C VAL A 390 12.70 -1.59 7.82
N ARG A 391 13.77 -1.81 8.58
CA ARG A 391 13.81 -2.78 9.68
C ARG A 391 13.53 -2.04 10.98
N VAL A 392 12.51 -2.45 11.71
CA VAL A 392 12.16 -1.86 13.01
C VAL A 392 12.23 -2.92 14.11
N PRO A 393 12.65 -2.57 15.34
CA PRO A 393 12.74 -3.54 16.43
C PRO A 393 11.37 -4.15 16.72
N LEU A 394 11.27 -5.48 16.68
CA LEU A 394 10.02 -6.22 16.82
C LEU A 394 9.28 -5.86 18.10
N MET A 395 9.98 -5.90 19.24
CA MET A 395 9.36 -5.64 20.53
C MET A 395 9.01 -4.17 20.77
N ALA A 396 9.68 -3.24 20.09
CA ALA A 396 9.26 -1.84 20.12
C ALA A 396 7.91 -1.65 19.42
N CYS A 397 7.67 -2.37 18.32
CA CYS A 397 6.41 -2.35 17.60
C CYS A 397 5.27 -3.01 18.41
N VAL A 398 5.48 -4.22 18.94
CA VAL A 398 4.49 -4.94 19.76
C VAL A 398 4.05 -4.10 20.96
N ARG A 399 5.01 -3.50 21.70
CA ARG A 399 4.68 -2.62 22.83
C ARG A 399 3.85 -1.40 22.43
N LYS A 400 4.14 -0.80 21.27
CA LYS A 400 3.34 0.33 20.76
C LYS A 400 1.93 -0.10 20.38
N THR A 401 1.76 -1.26 19.76
CA THR A 401 0.44 -1.81 19.42
C THR A 401 -0.39 -2.04 20.68
N GLN A 402 0.20 -2.63 21.72
CA GLN A 402 -0.44 -2.83 23.02
C GLN A 402 -0.79 -1.50 23.71
N ALA A 403 0.06 -0.49 23.58
CA ALA A 403 -0.20 0.84 24.14
C ALA A 403 -1.46 1.50 23.53
N VAL A 404 -1.82 1.20 22.28
CA VAL A 404 -3.08 1.70 21.70
C VAL A 404 -4.29 1.11 22.41
N ALA A 405 -4.28 -0.21 22.63
CA ALA A 405 -5.35 -0.88 23.35
C ALA A 405 -5.49 -0.37 24.79
N HIS A 406 -4.36 -0.09 25.44
CA HIS A 406 -4.34 0.51 26.77
C HIS A 406 -4.92 1.93 26.78
N ALA A 407 -4.50 2.80 25.84
CA ALA A 407 -5.04 4.15 25.72
C ALA A 407 -6.56 4.16 25.50
N MET A 408 -7.06 3.26 24.64
CA MET A 408 -8.51 3.08 24.44
C MET A 408 -9.24 2.61 25.71
N ALA A 409 -8.64 1.69 26.48
CA ALA A 409 -9.21 1.21 27.74
C ALA A 409 -9.26 2.31 28.82
N GLU A 410 -8.27 3.20 28.83
CA GLU A 410 -8.21 4.38 29.70
C GLU A 410 -9.06 5.56 29.19
N LYS A 411 -9.71 5.40 28.02
CA LYS A 411 -10.52 6.41 27.34
C LYS A 411 -9.72 7.65 26.91
N ASP A 412 -8.42 7.49 26.68
CA ASP A 412 -7.54 8.47 26.06
C ASP A 412 -7.55 8.32 24.53
N TRP A 413 -8.60 8.85 23.91
CA TRP A 413 -8.85 8.72 22.47
C TRP A 413 -7.85 9.51 21.63
N GLU A 414 -7.41 10.68 22.11
CA GLU A 414 -6.40 11.49 21.41
C GLU A 414 -5.07 10.73 21.33
N LYS A 415 -4.67 10.09 22.43
CA LYS A 415 -3.46 9.26 22.44
C LYS A 415 -3.60 8.02 21.57
N ALA A 416 -4.76 7.37 21.54
CA ALA A 416 -5.01 6.23 20.66
C ALA A 416 -4.83 6.61 19.17
N VAL A 417 -5.39 7.74 18.75
CA VAL A 417 -5.22 8.27 17.38
C VAL A 417 -3.76 8.64 17.09
N GLU A 418 -3.06 9.26 18.05
CA GLU A 418 -1.64 9.59 17.89
C GLU A 418 -0.77 8.35 17.71
N LEU A 419 -1.01 7.31 18.52
CA LEU A 419 -0.25 6.06 18.50
C LEU A 419 -0.46 5.24 17.22
N ARG A 420 -1.64 5.34 16.56
CA ARG A 420 -1.87 4.79 15.21
C ARG A 420 -0.99 5.45 14.15
N GLY A 421 -0.61 6.71 14.36
CA GLY A 421 0.35 7.43 13.54
C GLY A 421 -0.25 8.51 12.65
N LYS A 422 0.64 9.21 11.95
CA LYS A 422 0.29 10.42 11.18
C LYS A 422 -0.65 10.14 10.02
N SER A 423 -0.53 8.99 9.36
CA SER A 423 -1.42 8.60 8.26
C SER A 423 -2.86 8.43 8.73
N PHE A 424 -3.07 7.70 9.83
CA PHE A 424 -4.39 7.52 10.45
C PHE A 424 -5.00 8.86 10.86
N LYS A 425 -4.24 9.68 11.59
CA LYS A 425 -4.69 11.02 12.02
C LYS A 425 -5.06 11.91 10.82
N GLY A 426 -4.24 11.92 9.77
CA GLY A 426 -4.51 12.68 8.55
C GLY A 426 -5.80 12.24 7.84
N ASN A 427 -6.04 10.92 7.74
CA ASN A 427 -7.28 10.38 7.21
C ASN A 427 -8.49 10.80 8.05
N LEU A 428 -8.37 10.76 9.39
CA LEU A 428 -9.44 11.17 10.29
C LEU A 428 -9.78 12.66 10.12
N GLU A 429 -8.76 13.52 10.09
CA GLU A 429 -8.93 14.95 9.88
C GLU A 429 -9.56 15.25 8.51
N THR A 430 -9.12 14.56 7.46
CA THR A 430 -9.72 14.68 6.11
C THR A 430 -11.18 14.26 6.11
N TYR A 431 -11.51 13.10 6.69
CA TYR A 431 -12.90 12.66 6.83
C TYR A 431 -13.77 13.68 7.57
N LEU A 432 -13.27 14.20 8.70
CA LEU A 432 -13.98 15.18 9.50
C LEU A 432 -14.19 16.50 8.75
N ASN A 433 -13.25 16.92 7.90
CA ASN A 433 -13.40 18.15 7.11
C ASN A 433 -14.37 17.94 5.94
N LEU A 434 -14.26 16.82 5.22
CA LEU A 434 -15.13 16.50 4.07
C LEU A 434 -16.59 16.18 4.47
N SER A 435 -16.84 15.92 5.76
CA SER A 435 -18.19 15.68 6.32
C SER A 435 -18.81 16.90 7.01
N LYS A 436 -18.09 18.03 7.13
CA LYS A 436 -18.63 19.27 7.71
C LYS A 436 -19.37 20.09 6.65
N TYR A 437 -20.68 20.21 6.82
CA TYR A 437 -21.51 21.05 5.94
C TYR A 437 -21.42 22.55 6.27
N LYS A 438 -20.83 22.93 7.42
CA LYS A 438 -20.75 24.34 7.85
C LYS A 438 -19.31 24.85 7.79
N PRO A 439 -19.07 26.06 7.24
CA PRO A 439 -17.75 26.68 7.25
C PRO A 439 -17.30 26.94 8.69
N LYS A 440 -16.01 26.73 8.96
CA LYS A 440 -15.38 27.24 10.19
C LYS A 440 -15.23 28.74 10.03
N ASN A 441 -15.88 29.53 10.89
CA ASN A 441 -15.66 30.96 11.08
C ASN A 441 -15.34 31.75 9.80
N VAL A 442 -16.37 32.27 9.15
CA VAL A 442 -16.22 33.31 8.11
C VAL A 442 -15.35 34.43 8.69
N SER A 443 -14.32 34.85 7.96
CA SER A 443 -13.45 35.96 8.37
C SER A 443 -14.28 37.21 8.70
N ILE A 444 -13.75 38.05 9.59
CA ILE A 444 -14.37 39.29 10.09
C ILE A 444 -14.70 40.27 8.94
N ASP A 445 -14.09 40.07 7.76
CA ASP A 445 -14.25 40.90 6.55
C ASP A 445 -15.31 40.38 5.54
N GLY A 446 -15.89 39.20 5.77
CA GLY A 446 -17.10 38.73 5.08
C GLY A 446 -16.98 38.31 3.61
N LYS A 447 -15.79 38.26 3.00
CA LYS A 447 -15.60 37.72 1.63
C LYS A 447 -14.50 36.66 1.58
N GLY A 448 -14.86 35.45 1.13
CA GLY A 448 -13.93 34.36 0.88
C GLY A 448 -13.09 34.57 -0.38
N SER A 449 -11.91 33.96 -0.44
CA SER A 449 -11.06 33.98 -1.63
C SER A 449 -11.63 33.13 -2.76
N HIS A 450 -11.55 33.60 -4.01
CA HIS A 450 -11.93 32.81 -5.17
C HIS A 450 -10.76 31.94 -5.59
N ILE A 451 -10.94 30.62 -5.67
CA ILE A 451 -9.86 29.67 -5.96
C ILE A 451 -10.30 28.74 -7.10
N GLY A 452 -9.54 28.73 -8.19
CA GLY A 452 -9.82 27.92 -9.36
C GLY A 452 -9.25 26.49 -9.24
N VAL A 453 -9.92 25.52 -9.84
CA VAL A 453 -9.42 24.16 -10.08
C VAL A 453 -9.58 23.78 -11.55
N ILE A 454 -8.55 23.17 -12.13
CA ILE A 454 -8.48 22.83 -13.55
C ILE A 454 -7.81 21.47 -13.76
N HIS A 455 -8.27 20.71 -14.76
CA HIS A 455 -7.57 19.53 -15.24
C HIS A 455 -6.70 19.84 -16.47
N ILE A 456 -5.46 19.35 -16.50
CA ILE A 456 -4.57 19.51 -17.67
C ILE A 456 -3.82 18.20 -17.95
N GLY A 457 -3.97 17.67 -19.15
CA GLY A 457 -3.35 16.42 -19.61
C GLY A 457 -4.37 15.37 -20.03
N ALA A 458 -3.92 14.12 -20.10
CA ALA A 458 -4.78 12.98 -20.38
C ALA A 458 -5.68 12.64 -19.17
N PRO A 459 -6.86 12.03 -19.38
CA PRO A 459 -7.68 11.55 -18.28
C PRO A 459 -6.94 10.55 -17.39
N ALA A 460 -7.14 10.66 -16.08
CA ALA A 460 -6.63 9.74 -15.07
C ALA A 460 -7.71 9.44 -14.03
N CYS A 461 -7.66 8.25 -13.42
CA CYS A 461 -8.55 7.94 -12.31
C CYS A 461 -8.17 8.76 -11.07
N GLY A 462 -9.18 9.20 -10.30
CA GLY A 462 -8.97 10.03 -9.10
C GLY A 462 -9.04 11.54 -9.32
N LEU A 463 -9.12 12.03 -10.56
CA LEU A 463 -9.30 13.46 -10.86
C LEU A 463 -10.55 14.03 -10.18
N ASN A 464 -11.71 13.37 -10.37
CA ASN A 464 -12.97 13.80 -9.79
C ASN A 464 -12.97 13.75 -8.25
N ALA A 465 -12.34 12.72 -7.67
CA ALA A 465 -12.18 12.62 -6.21
C ALA A 465 -11.33 13.78 -5.66
N ALA A 466 -10.27 14.17 -6.36
CA ALA A 466 -9.43 15.30 -6.00
C ALA A 466 -10.18 16.63 -6.09
N VAL A 467 -10.94 16.87 -7.18
CA VAL A 467 -11.78 18.07 -7.32
C VAL A 467 -12.81 18.16 -6.21
N ARG A 468 -13.50 17.05 -5.91
CA ARG A 468 -14.47 17.01 -4.79
C ARG A 468 -13.82 17.39 -3.47
N SER A 469 -12.67 16.81 -3.16
CA SER A 469 -11.94 17.10 -1.93
C SER A 469 -11.56 18.58 -1.85
N PHE A 470 -11.04 19.12 -2.95
CA PHE A 470 -10.70 20.54 -3.08
C PHE A 470 -11.91 21.45 -2.86
N VAL A 471 -12.99 21.27 -3.62
CA VAL A 471 -14.21 22.09 -3.55
C VAL A 471 -14.79 22.10 -2.14
N ARG A 472 -14.92 20.92 -1.50
CA ARG A 472 -15.49 20.83 -0.15
C ARG A 472 -14.60 21.47 0.91
N ASN A 473 -13.29 21.33 0.81
CA ASN A 473 -12.36 22.00 1.74
C ASN A 473 -12.36 23.51 1.53
N CYS A 474 -12.38 23.99 0.28
CA CYS A 474 -12.52 25.42 -0.02
C CYS A 474 -13.76 26.01 0.65
N ILE A 475 -14.92 25.38 0.49
CA ILE A 475 -16.18 25.81 1.12
C ILE A 475 -16.10 25.73 2.64
N ALA A 476 -15.51 24.67 3.20
CA ALA A 476 -15.36 24.49 4.65
C ALA A 476 -14.46 25.56 5.29
N ASP A 477 -13.49 26.07 4.53
CA ASP A 477 -12.60 27.17 4.94
C ASP A 477 -13.17 28.56 4.61
N GLY A 478 -14.40 28.64 4.05
CA GLY A 478 -15.08 29.88 3.73
C GLY A 478 -14.67 30.53 2.40
N ASN A 479 -13.97 29.80 1.53
CA ASN A 479 -13.57 30.23 0.18
C ASN A 479 -14.61 29.84 -0.87
N ILE A 480 -14.52 30.45 -2.05
CA ILE A 480 -15.43 30.23 -3.19
C ILE A 480 -14.67 29.48 -4.29
N PRO A 481 -14.93 28.17 -4.49
CA PRO A 481 -14.23 27.40 -5.50
C PRO A 481 -14.83 27.61 -6.89
N PHE A 482 -13.97 27.71 -7.90
CA PHE A 482 -14.35 27.79 -9.32
C PHE A 482 -13.82 26.59 -10.10
N GLY A 483 -14.68 25.93 -10.87
CA GLY A 483 -14.31 24.86 -11.79
C GLY A 483 -14.01 25.43 -13.17
N ILE A 484 -12.82 25.16 -13.70
CA ILE A 484 -12.42 25.55 -15.05
C ILE A 484 -12.58 24.34 -15.98
N HIS A 485 -13.47 24.46 -16.95
CA HIS A 485 -13.80 23.36 -17.85
C HIS A 485 -12.81 23.22 -19.00
N ASN A 486 -12.71 22.01 -19.54
CA ASN A 486 -11.99 21.68 -20.77
C ASN A 486 -10.51 22.09 -20.81
N GLY A 487 -9.88 22.17 -19.64
CA GLY A 487 -8.47 22.51 -19.49
C GLY A 487 -8.15 23.93 -19.97
N ILE A 488 -6.95 24.12 -20.52
CA ILE A 488 -6.47 25.44 -20.92
C ILE A 488 -7.37 26.09 -22.00
N GLU A 489 -7.96 25.31 -22.89
CA GLU A 489 -8.85 25.85 -23.93
C GLU A 489 -10.10 26.49 -23.32
N GLY A 490 -10.80 25.78 -22.43
CA GLY A 490 -11.94 26.37 -21.74
C GLY A 490 -11.52 27.52 -20.81
N PHE A 491 -10.30 27.50 -20.26
CA PHE A 491 -9.76 28.65 -19.54
C PHE A 491 -9.57 29.89 -20.45
N ILE A 492 -9.15 29.69 -21.70
CA ILE A 492 -9.04 30.78 -22.68
C ILE A 492 -10.43 31.31 -23.06
N ASP A 493 -11.40 30.42 -23.24
CA ASP A 493 -12.76 30.76 -23.67
C ASP A 493 -13.65 31.26 -22.52
N GLY A 494 -13.16 31.19 -21.27
CA GLY A 494 -13.85 31.69 -20.09
C GLY A 494 -14.94 30.74 -19.56
N GLU A 495 -14.83 29.44 -19.88
CA GLU A 495 -15.67 28.34 -19.38
C GLU A 495 -15.36 28.03 -17.92
N ILE A 496 -15.70 28.98 -17.04
CA ILE A 496 -15.43 28.94 -15.61
C ILE A 496 -16.75 29.10 -14.87
N GLU A 497 -17.04 28.19 -13.95
CA GLU A 497 -18.25 28.23 -13.13
C GLU A 497 -17.93 28.16 -11.64
N GLU A 498 -18.77 28.79 -10.83
CA GLU A 498 -18.72 28.63 -9.38
C GLU A 498 -19.20 27.22 -9.01
N MET A 499 -18.48 26.55 -8.12
CA MET A 499 -18.78 25.18 -7.70
C MET A 499 -19.40 25.19 -6.31
N HIS A 500 -20.52 24.49 -6.14
CA HIS A 500 -21.18 24.32 -4.86
C HIS A 500 -20.96 22.91 -4.28
N TRP A 501 -21.30 22.76 -2.99
CA TRP A 501 -21.15 21.50 -2.27
C TRP A 501 -21.88 20.32 -2.95
N SER A 502 -23.07 20.59 -3.48
CA SER A 502 -23.91 19.60 -4.19
C SER A 502 -23.28 19.10 -5.47
N ASP A 503 -22.56 19.97 -6.19
CA ASP A 503 -22.14 19.74 -7.57
C ASP A 503 -21.11 18.62 -7.67
N VAL A 504 -20.29 18.48 -6.63
CA VAL A 504 -19.25 17.45 -6.50
C VAL A 504 -19.69 16.19 -5.73
N THR A 505 -20.98 16.04 -5.44
CA THR A 505 -21.50 14.87 -4.72
C THR A 505 -21.49 13.62 -5.60
N GLY A 506 -20.95 12.51 -5.09
CA GLY A 506 -20.82 11.26 -5.85
C GLY A 506 -19.70 11.27 -6.88
N TRP A 507 -18.78 12.24 -6.81
CA TRP A 507 -17.64 12.32 -7.73
C TRP A 507 -16.50 11.36 -7.36
N VAL A 508 -16.42 10.86 -6.11
CA VAL A 508 -15.29 9.97 -5.71
C VAL A 508 -15.25 8.69 -6.53
N VAL A 509 -16.42 8.08 -6.79
CA VAL A 509 -16.54 6.80 -7.49
C VAL A 509 -16.48 6.93 -9.02
N LYS A 510 -16.43 8.15 -9.56
CA LYS A 510 -16.46 8.37 -11.02
C LYS A 510 -15.05 8.45 -11.59
N GLY A 511 -14.74 7.56 -12.54
CA GLY A 511 -13.56 7.68 -13.40
C GLY A 511 -13.63 8.86 -14.38
N GLY A 512 -12.54 9.10 -15.11
CA GLY A 512 -12.45 10.18 -16.10
C GLY A 512 -12.30 11.57 -15.49
N ALA A 513 -12.75 12.60 -16.20
CA ALA A 513 -12.58 14.01 -15.85
C ALA A 513 -13.89 14.79 -16.09
N LEU A 514 -14.67 15.04 -15.04
CA LEU A 514 -15.99 15.67 -15.15
C LEU A 514 -15.93 17.15 -15.54
N LEU A 515 -14.86 17.86 -15.14
CA LEU A 515 -14.55 19.21 -15.67
C LEU A 515 -14.00 19.16 -17.12
N GLY A 516 -13.88 17.99 -17.73
CA GLY A 516 -13.09 17.81 -18.96
C GLY A 516 -11.59 17.93 -18.70
N THR A 517 -10.77 17.46 -19.65
CA THR A 517 -9.31 17.60 -19.62
C THR A 517 -8.75 17.55 -21.03
N LYS A 518 -7.72 18.35 -21.30
CA LYS A 518 -7.02 18.41 -22.58
C LYS A 518 -5.52 18.55 -22.35
N ARG A 519 -4.70 18.11 -23.32
CA ARG A 519 -3.22 18.21 -23.26
C ARG A 519 -2.68 19.58 -23.67
N THR A 520 -3.55 20.48 -24.10
CA THR A 520 -3.21 21.82 -24.59
C THR A 520 -2.53 22.64 -23.51
N LEU A 521 -1.45 23.33 -23.87
CA LEU A 521 -0.68 24.20 -22.99
C LEU A 521 -1.10 25.67 -23.17
N PRO A 522 -0.83 26.56 -22.19
CA PRO A 522 -1.11 27.99 -22.30
C PRO A 522 -0.49 28.66 -23.54
N GLU A 523 0.74 28.27 -23.89
CA GLU A 523 1.48 28.78 -25.06
C GLU A 523 1.42 30.31 -25.16
N THR A 524 1.07 30.90 -26.30
CA THR A 524 1.04 32.36 -26.47
C THR A 524 -0.27 33.02 -26.00
N ASN A 525 -1.25 32.26 -25.51
CA ASN A 525 -2.59 32.75 -25.18
C ASN A 525 -2.73 33.35 -23.76
N PHE A 526 -1.62 33.76 -23.16
CA PHE A 526 -1.56 34.27 -21.79
C PHE A 526 -2.50 35.45 -21.51
N LYS A 527 -2.67 36.36 -22.48
CA LYS A 527 -3.51 37.55 -22.31
C LYS A 527 -4.96 37.22 -21.96
N LYS A 528 -5.56 36.28 -22.71
CA LYS A 528 -6.95 35.85 -22.47
C LYS A 528 -7.10 35.14 -21.12
N ILE A 529 -6.11 34.33 -20.75
CA ILE A 529 -6.11 33.63 -19.46
C ILE A 529 -6.00 34.66 -18.31
N ALA A 530 -5.14 35.66 -18.43
CA ALA A 530 -5.02 36.75 -17.47
C ALA A 530 -6.32 37.57 -17.35
N GLU A 531 -6.95 37.90 -18.49
CA GLU A 531 -8.27 38.55 -18.52
C GLU A 531 -9.33 37.74 -17.75
N ASN A 532 -9.34 36.41 -17.90
CA ASN A 532 -10.26 35.54 -17.16
C ASN A 532 -9.91 35.43 -15.68
N ILE A 533 -8.64 35.30 -15.30
CA ILE A 533 -8.22 35.35 -13.88
C ILE A 533 -8.73 36.62 -13.20
N LYS A 534 -8.57 37.77 -13.87
CA LYS A 534 -9.06 39.05 -13.38
C LYS A 534 -10.59 39.11 -13.33
N LYS A 535 -11.27 38.67 -14.39
CA LYS A 535 -12.74 38.67 -14.50
C LYS A 535 -13.41 37.89 -13.38
N TYR A 536 -12.87 36.72 -13.03
CA TYR A 536 -13.40 35.85 -11.98
C TYR A 536 -12.71 36.08 -10.62
N GLU A 537 -11.84 37.09 -10.52
CA GLU A 537 -11.10 37.48 -9.31
C GLU A 537 -10.33 36.30 -8.65
N LEU A 538 -9.80 35.38 -9.47
CA LEU A 538 -9.13 34.18 -8.97
C LEU A 538 -7.86 34.59 -8.22
N SER A 539 -7.80 34.21 -6.95
CA SER A 539 -6.69 34.46 -6.03
C SER A 539 -5.76 33.25 -5.84
N GLY A 540 -6.07 32.11 -6.46
CA GLY A 540 -5.26 30.90 -6.43
C GLY A 540 -5.74 29.87 -7.45
N LEU A 541 -4.86 28.94 -7.84
CA LEU A 541 -5.17 27.92 -8.84
C LEU A 541 -4.61 26.55 -8.44
N LEU A 542 -5.45 25.52 -8.43
CA LEU A 542 -5.06 24.12 -8.35
C LEU A 542 -5.09 23.48 -9.74
N LEU A 543 -3.92 23.09 -10.24
CA LEU A 543 -3.76 22.38 -11.51
C LEU A 543 -3.65 20.89 -11.21
N ILE A 544 -4.62 20.08 -11.62
CA ILE A 544 -4.60 18.63 -11.43
C ILE A 544 -4.29 17.97 -12.77
N GLY A 545 -3.22 17.21 -12.86
CA GLY A 545 -2.88 16.59 -14.13
C GLY A 545 -1.46 16.07 -14.27
N GLY A 546 -1.12 15.71 -15.51
CA GLY A 546 0.11 15.02 -15.85
C GLY A 546 1.30 15.97 -16.07
N PHE A 547 2.21 15.54 -16.93
CA PHE A 547 3.38 16.33 -17.31
C PHE A 547 2.98 17.68 -17.94
N GLU A 548 1.87 17.72 -18.66
CA GLU A 548 1.31 18.93 -19.26
C GLU A 548 0.87 19.96 -18.20
N ALA A 549 0.28 19.52 -17.07
CA ALA A 549 -0.07 20.41 -15.96
C ALA A 549 1.17 21.03 -15.31
N TYR A 550 2.21 20.22 -15.11
CA TYR A 550 3.50 20.68 -14.61
C TYR A 550 4.13 21.72 -15.55
N HIS A 551 4.10 21.46 -16.86
CA HIS A 551 4.63 22.38 -17.86
C HIS A 551 3.81 23.67 -17.96
N ALA A 552 2.48 23.60 -17.86
CA ALA A 552 1.61 24.77 -17.81
C ALA A 552 1.93 25.67 -16.60
N ALA A 553 2.15 25.07 -15.41
CA ALA A 553 2.55 25.82 -14.22
C ALA A 553 3.89 26.55 -14.39
N ILE A 554 4.86 25.93 -15.07
CA ILE A 554 6.14 26.58 -15.42
C ILE A 554 5.89 27.77 -16.37
N GLN A 555 5.06 27.60 -17.40
CA GLN A 555 4.75 28.68 -18.33
C GLN A 555 4.08 29.86 -17.62
N PHE A 556 3.12 29.62 -16.72
CA PHE A 556 2.52 30.68 -15.91
C PHE A 556 3.58 31.38 -15.03
N ALA A 557 4.43 30.63 -14.36
CA ALA A 557 5.48 31.19 -13.49
C ALA A 557 6.47 32.07 -14.27
N GLN A 558 6.88 31.64 -15.46
CA GLN A 558 7.81 32.39 -16.33
C GLN A 558 7.19 33.68 -16.89
N ASN A 559 5.86 33.78 -16.95
CA ASN A 559 5.15 34.93 -17.52
C ASN A 559 4.57 35.87 -16.46
N ARG A 560 4.94 35.72 -15.18
CA ARG A 560 4.49 36.58 -14.07
C ARG A 560 4.91 38.05 -14.17
N GLU A 561 6.01 38.33 -14.87
CA GLU A 561 6.45 39.72 -15.10
C GLU A 561 5.58 40.42 -16.14
N GLY A 562 5.12 39.68 -17.17
CA GLY A 562 4.28 40.22 -18.23
C GLY A 562 2.78 40.31 -17.86
N PHE A 563 2.33 39.50 -16.91
CA PHE A 563 0.93 39.41 -16.50
C PHE A 563 0.83 39.38 -14.95
N PRO A 564 0.51 40.51 -14.30
CA PRO A 564 0.34 40.59 -12.85
C PRO A 564 -0.68 39.59 -12.30
N GLU A 565 -1.68 39.23 -13.09
CA GLU A 565 -2.72 38.25 -12.75
C GLU A 565 -2.16 36.84 -12.48
N PHE A 566 -0.97 36.49 -13.02
CA PHE A 566 -0.31 35.21 -12.73
C PHE A 566 0.43 35.20 -11.39
N GLN A 567 0.49 36.32 -10.67
CA GLN A 567 1.14 36.43 -9.35
C GLN A 567 0.27 35.88 -8.21
N ILE A 568 -0.54 34.87 -8.50
CA ILE A 568 -1.32 34.09 -7.55
C ILE A 568 -0.60 32.78 -7.20
N PRO A 569 -0.86 32.18 -6.03
CA PRO A 569 -0.41 30.83 -5.70
C PRO A 569 -0.96 29.81 -6.70
N MET A 570 -0.08 28.99 -7.26
CA MET A 570 -0.42 27.92 -8.18
C MET A 570 0.21 26.62 -7.67
N VAL A 571 -0.59 25.56 -7.55
CA VAL A 571 -0.13 24.25 -7.07
C VAL A 571 -0.48 23.18 -8.10
N VAL A 572 0.48 22.30 -8.39
CA VAL A 572 0.26 21.15 -9.27
C VAL A 572 0.03 19.90 -8.43
N LEU A 573 -1.10 19.23 -8.65
CA LEU A 573 -1.40 17.90 -8.11
C LEU A 573 -1.17 16.85 -9.22
N PRO A 574 -0.13 16.00 -9.12
CA PRO A 574 0.18 14.99 -10.12
C PRO A 574 -0.96 13.98 -10.32
N ALA A 575 -1.49 13.91 -11.53
CA ALA A 575 -2.53 12.96 -11.93
C ALA A 575 -2.29 12.46 -13.36
N THR A 576 -1.86 11.22 -13.48
CA THR A 576 -1.54 10.53 -14.74
C THR A 576 -1.36 9.04 -14.43
N ILE A 577 -1.67 8.17 -15.39
CA ILE A 577 -1.35 6.75 -15.26
C ILE A 577 0.16 6.49 -15.34
N SER A 578 0.90 7.34 -16.05
CA SER A 578 2.32 7.11 -16.38
C SER A 578 3.28 7.30 -15.21
N ASN A 579 2.84 7.98 -14.15
CA ASN A 579 3.69 8.38 -13.03
C ASN A 579 4.98 9.12 -13.43
N ASN A 580 4.86 10.02 -14.40
CA ASN A 580 5.98 10.71 -15.04
C ASN A 580 6.10 12.20 -14.67
N VAL A 581 5.43 12.64 -13.61
CA VAL A 581 5.44 14.06 -13.19
C VAL A 581 6.64 14.30 -12.26
N PRO A 582 7.59 15.18 -12.62
CA PRO A 582 8.75 15.45 -11.77
C PRO A 582 8.36 16.00 -10.40
N GLY A 583 9.05 15.54 -9.36
CA GLY A 583 8.88 16.02 -7.98
C GLY A 583 7.90 15.20 -7.13
N SER A 584 7.23 14.20 -7.70
CA SER A 584 6.41 13.24 -6.97
C SER A 584 6.80 11.80 -7.30
N ASP A 585 6.81 10.94 -6.30
CA ASP A 585 7.05 9.49 -6.48
C ASP A 585 5.78 8.76 -6.98
N PHE A 586 4.62 9.42 -6.87
CA PHE A 586 3.31 8.88 -7.25
C PHE A 586 2.44 9.93 -7.94
N SER A 587 1.56 9.48 -8.82
CA SER A 587 0.50 10.28 -9.42
C SER A 587 -0.85 9.61 -9.25
N LEU A 588 -1.91 10.41 -9.10
CA LEU A 588 -3.26 9.88 -9.11
C LEU A 588 -3.53 9.12 -10.42
N GLY A 589 -4.11 7.93 -10.30
CA GLY A 589 -4.45 7.04 -11.40
C GLY A 589 -3.39 5.99 -11.75
N SER A 590 -2.15 6.11 -11.27
CA SER A 590 -1.11 5.11 -11.55
C SER A 590 -1.44 3.76 -10.90
N ASP A 591 -1.96 3.77 -9.67
CA ASP A 591 -2.34 2.53 -8.97
C ASP A 591 -3.53 1.81 -9.64
N THR A 592 -4.54 2.56 -10.11
CA THR A 592 -5.64 2.01 -10.90
C THR A 592 -5.12 1.31 -12.15
N ALA A 593 -4.22 1.98 -12.90
CA ALA A 593 -3.60 1.37 -14.08
C ALA A 593 -2.77 0.13 -13.74
N LEU A 594 -2.05 0.12 -12.62
CA LEU A 594 -1.30 -1.05 -12.16
C LEU A 594 -2.21 -2.24 -11.84
N ASN A 595 -3.34 -2.01 -11.18
CA ASN A 595 -4.30 -3.06 -10.87
C ASN A 595 -4.91 -3.66 -12.16
N GLU A 596 -5.29 -2.82 -13.12
CA GLU A 596 -5.77 -3.27 -14.44
C GLU A 596 -4.74 -4.12 -15.19
N ILE A 597 -3.48 -3.65 -15.28
CA ILE A 597 -2.41 -4.42 -15.94
C ILE A 597 -2.16 -5.74 -15.19
N THR A 598 -2.18 -5.72 -13.85
CA THR A 598 -1.97 -6.90 -13.02
C THR A 598 -3.07 -7.94 -13.22
N GLU A 599 -4.33 -7.52 -13.31
CA GLU A 599 -5.44 -8.42 -13.57
C GLU A 599 -5.38 -9.00 -14.99
N ILE A 600 -5.03 -8.18 -15.99
CA ILE A 600 -4.79 -8.65 -17.37
C ILE A 600 -3.67 -9.70 -17.38
N CYS A 601 -2.56 -9.46 -16.67
CA CYS A 601 -1.47 -10.41 -16.53
C CYS A 601 -1.94 -11.74 -15.92
N ASP A 602 -2.84 -11.71 -14.94
CA ASP A 602 -3.38 -12.93 -14.33
C ASP A 602 -4.23 -13.73 -15.32
N ARG A 603 -5.13 -13.07 -16.06
CA ARG A 603 -5.97 -13.69 -17.09
C ARG A 603 -5.12 -14.29 -18.23
N ILE A 604 -4.11 -13.55 -18.69
CA ILE A 604 -3.16 -14.01 -19.70
C ILE A 604 -2.35 -15.21 -19.20
N ARG A 605 -1.87 -15.17 -17.94
CA ARG A 605 -1.13 -16.27 -17.32
C ARG A 605 -1.98 -17.53 -17.21
N GLN A 606 -3.27 -17.39 -16.89
CA GLN A 606 -4.22 -18.51 -16.87
C GLN A 606 -4.35 -19.14 -18.26
N SER A 607 -4.52 -18.31 -19.30
CA SER A 607 -4.55 -18.76 -20.70
C SER A 607 -3.27 -19.49 -21.11
N ALA A 608 -2.09 -18.91 -20.82
CA ALA A 608 -0.79 -19.53 -21.12
C ALA A 608 -0.61 -20.88 -20.42
N SER A 609 -1.10 -21.00 -19.19
CA SER A 609 -1.01 -22.24 -18.41
C SER A 609 -1.90 -23.33 -18.96
N GLY A 610 -3.06 -22.99 -19.55
CA GLY A 610 -3.98 -23.94 -20.15
C GLY A 610 -3.45 -24.55 -21.46
N THR A 611 -2.85 -23.72 -22.33
CA THR A 611 -2.32 -24.20 -23.62
C THR A 611 -0.94 -24.81 -23.54
N LYS A 612 -0.20 -24.53 -22.45
CA LYS A 612 1.21 -24.88 -22.24
C LYS A 612 2.14 -24.30 -23.32
N ARG A 613 3.43 -24.23 -23.00
CA ARG A 613 4.55 -23.74 -23.84
C ARG A 613 4.22 -22.47 -24.61
N ARG A 614 3.61 -21.49 -23.91
CA ARG A 614 3.21 -20.21 -24.50
C ARG A 614 3.86 -19.04 -23.76
N VAL A 615 4.40 -18.11 -24.55
CA VAL A 615 4.92 -16.82 -24.06
C VAL A 615 4.00 -15.73 -24.55
N PHE A 616 3.65 -14.79 -23.67
CA PHE A 616 2.95 -13.56 -24.03
C PHE A 616 3.89 -12.38 -23.88
N ILE A 617 3.85 -11.47 -24.86
CA ILE A 617 4.50 -10.16 -24.79
C ILE A 617 3.37 -9.14 -24.76
N VAL A 618 3.36 -8.34 -23.70
CA VAL A 618 2.29 -7.37 -23.44
C VAL A 618 2.90 -5.98 -23.42
N GLU A 619 2.42 -5.13 -24.31
CA GLU A 619 2.79 -3.72 -24.31
C GLU A 619 2.02 -2.96 -23.23
N THR A 620 2.72 -2.12 -22.46
CA THR A 620 2.12 -1.25 -21.44
C THR A 620 2.33 0.21 -21.79
N MET A 621 1.35 1.06 -21.44
CA MET A 621 1.48 2.51 -21.50
C MET A 621 2.57 3.03 -20.54
N GLY A 622 2.87 4.32 -20.66
CA GLY A 622 3.77 5.06 -19.75
C GLY A 622 4.59 6.14 -20.45
N GLY A 623 4.43 6.30 -21.76
CA GLY A 623 5.36 7.03 -22.60
C GLY A 623 6.76 6.46 -22.42
N TYR A 624 7.73 7.33 -22.14
CA TYR A 624 9.10 6.95 -21.79
C TYR A 624 9.29 6.54 -20.34
N CYS A 625 8.24 6.60 -19.49
CA CYS A 625 8.34 6.18 -18.10
C CYS A 625 7.98 4.70 -17.97
N GLY A 626 8.95 3.90 -17.56
CA GLY A 626 8.85 2.46 -17.33
C GLY A 626 8.09 2.06 -16.07
N TYR A 627 7.59 3.01 -15.27
CA TYR A 627 6.95 2.72 -13.97
C TYR A 627 5.87 1.63 -14.07
N LEU A 628 4.92 1.76 -15.00
CA LEU A 628 3.85 0.77 -15.17
C LEU A 628 4.39 -0.60 -15.56
N ALA A 629 5.30 -0.66 -16.54
CA ALA A 629 5.91 -1.91 -17.00
C ALA A 629 6.69 -2.61 -15.88
N THR A 630 7.52 -1.88 -15.13
CA THR A 630 8.33 -2.44 -14.05
C THR A 630 7.46 -2.92 -12.89
N MET A 631 6.56 -2.06 -12.41
CA MET A 631 5.77 -2.35 -11.21
C MET A 631 4.71 -3.43 -11.48
N ALA A 632 4.04 -3.39 -12.64
CA ALA A 632 3.16 -4.47 -13.06
C ALA A 632 3.93 -5.76 -13.40
N GLY A 633 5.18 -5.65 -13.88
CA GLY A 633 6.07 -6.78 -14.09
C GLY A 633 6.33 -7.53 -12.78
N LEU A 634 6.62 -6.79 -11.72
CA LEU A 634 6.81 -7.31 -10.37
C LEU A 634 5.50 -7.91 -9.81
N ALA A 635 4.39 -7.17 -9.86
CA ALA A 635 3.08 -7.60 -9.34
C ALA A 635 2.51 -8.81 -10.11
N GLY A 636 2.65 -8.81 -11.42
CA GLY A 636 2.27 -9.89 -12.34
C GLY A 636 3.24 -11.07 -12.33
N GLY A 637 4.37 -10.99 -11.63
CA GLY A 637 5.38 -12.03 -11.59
C GLY A 637 5.90 -12.41 -12.98
N CYS A 638 6.06 -11.42 -13.85
CA CYS A 638 6.56 -11.54 -15.21
C CYS A 638 8.02 -12.01 -15.22
N ASP A 639 8.43 -12.58 -16.35
CA ASP A 639 9.79 -13.06 -16.55
C ASP A 639 10.76 -11.92 -16.91
N GLU A 640 10.26 -10.90 -17.62
CA GLU A 640 11.01 -9.69 -17.96
C GLU A 640 10.07 -8.48 -18.16
N ALA A 641 10.61 -7.27 -17.96
CA ALA A 641 9.96 -6.00 -18.21
C ALA A 641 10.91 -5.03 -18.93
N TYR A 642 10.76 -4.88 -20.25
CA TYR A 642 11.59 -3.97 -21.04
C TYR A 642 11.12 -2.52 -20.91
N ILE A 643 12.01 -1.62 -20.52
CA ILE A 643 11.73 -0.20 -20.26
C ILE A 643 12.73 0.72 -20.97
N HIS A 644 12.43 2.02 -21.00
CA HIS A 644 13.29 2.99 -21.66
C HIS A 644 14.53 3.33 -20.81
N GLU A 645 14.35 3.36 -19.50
CA GLU A 645 15.37 3.72 -18.52
C GLU A 645 16.51 2.71 -18.46
N GLU A 646 16.25 1.46 -18.82
CA GLU A 646 17.23 0.37 -18.89
C GLU A 646 17.46 -0.06 -20.34
N LYS A 647 18.61 0.33 -20.89
CA LYS A 647 18.97 -0.05 -22.27
C LYS A 647 19.21 -1.54 -22.36
N PHE A 648 18.56 -2.19 -23.32
CA PHE A 648 18.75 -3.61 -23.64
C PHE A 648 19.21 -3.80 -25.09
N THR A 649 20.00 -4.82 -25.31
CA THR A 649 20.56 -5.20 -26.62
C THR A 649 19.95 -6.49 -27.13
N ILE A 650 20.22 -6.84 -28.39
CA ILE A 650 19.82 -8.14 -28.94
C ILE A 650 20.38 -9.32 -28.11
N HIS A 651 21.57 -9.17 -27.51
CA HIS A 651 22.16 -10.20 -26.66
C HIS A 651 21.40 -10.39 -25.35
N ASP A 652 20.77 -9.32 -24.83
CA ASP A 652 19.91 -9.42 -23.66
C ASP A 652 18.62 -10.18 -24.00
N LEU A 653 17.99 -9.85 -25.13
CA LEU A 653 16.83 -10.57 -25.64
C LEU A 653 17.12 -12.07 -25.84
N ILE A 654 18.25 -12.41 -26.47
CA ILE A 654 18.67 -13.81 -26.67
C ILE A 654 18.85 -14.52 -25.33
N ARG A 655 19.50 -13.89 -24.35
CA ARG A 655 19.69 -14.48 -23.02
C ARG A 655 18.36 -14.74 -22.31
N ASP A 656 17.40 -13.83 -22.45
CA ASP A 656 16.08 -13.97 -21.82
C ASP A 656 15.29 -15.10 -22.49
N LEU A 657 15.40 -15.24 -23.83
CA LEU A 657 14.89 -16.39 -24.59
C LEU A 657 15.51 -17.71 -24.13
N GLU A 658 16.83 -17.79 -23.99
CA GLU A 658 17.52 -18.98 -23.49
C GLU A 658 17.06 -19.34 -22.06
N THR A 659 16.86 -18.32 -21.22
CA THR A 659 16.37 -18.51 -19.85
C THR A 659 14.93 -19.07 -19.85
N MET A 660 14.06 -18.54 -20.72
CA MET A 660 12.69 -19.04 -20.87
C MET A 660 12.66 -20.44 -21.48
N ALA A 661 13.50 -20.74 -22.47
CA ALA A 661 13.61 -22.07 -23.07
C ALA A 661 14.03 -23.10 -22.00
N SER A 662 15.08 -22.80 -21.22
CA SER A 662 15.54 -23.62 -20.10
C SER A 662 14.45 -23.81 -19.03
N LYS A 663 13.68 -22.76 -18.73
CA LYS A 663 12.53 -22.80 -17.82
C LYS A 663 11.44 -23.77 -18.31
N MET A 664 11.19 -23.83 -19.61
CA MET A 664 10.19 -24.73 -20.21
C MET A 664 10.70 -26.17 -20.40
N GLU A 665 11.97 -26.37 -20.72
CA GLU A 665 12.57 -27.70 -20.93
C GLU A 665 12.80 -28.45 -19.61
N LYS A 666 13.34 -27.76 -18.60
CA LYS A 666 13.80 -28.37 -17.34
C LYS A 666 12.80 -28.23 -16.20
N GLY A 667 11.76 -27.41 -16.38
CA GLY A 667 10.87 -26.98 -15.31
C GLY A 667 9.44 -27.54 -15.45
N LYS A 668 8.72 -27.57 -14.32
CA LYS A 668 7.25 -27.75 -14.29
C LYS A 668 6.49 -26.50 -14.79
N ILE A 669 7.18 -25.50 -15.34
CA ILE A 669 6.59 -24.19 -15.69
C ILE A 669 6.70 -23.97 -17.20
N GLU A 670 5.63 -24.28 -17.92
CA GLU A 670 5.59 -24.19 -19.38
C GLU A 670 4.92 -22.88 -19.85
N ARG A 671 5.28 -21.74 -19.25
CA ARG A 671 4.73 -20.43 -19.62
C ARG A 671 5.75 -19.31 -19.50
N GLY A 672 5.59 -18.27 -20.31
CA GLY A 672 6.34 -17.01 -20.23
C GLY A 672 5.42 -15.79 -20.27
N LEU A 673 5.81 -14.73 -19.57
CA LEU A 673 5.13 -13.44 -19.64
C LEU A 673 6.15 -12.31 -19.61
N ILE A 674 6.12 -11.46 -20.62
CA ILE A 674 7.01 -10.32 -20.80
C ILE A 674 6.16 -9.06 -20.88
N LEU A 675 6.56 -8.03 -20.13
CA LEU A 675 6.03 -6.69 -20.32
C LEU A 675 7.02 -5.84 -21.13
N ARG A 676 6.50 -4.94 -21.95
CA ARG A 676 7.29 -3.98 -22.71
C ARG A 676 6.62 -2.62 -22.60
N ASN A 677 7.32 -1.62 -22.09
CA ASN A 677 6.85 -0.24 -22.17
C ASN A 677 6.79 0.22 -23.64
N GLU A 678 5.75 0.97 -24.01
CA GLU A 678 5.48 1.40 -25.39
C GLU A 678 6.67 2.11 -26.07
N HIS A 679 7.50 2.83 -25.30
CA HIS A 679 8.68 3.54 -25.80
C HIS A 679 10.01 3.00 -25.26
N ALA A 680 10.04 1.74 -24.83
CA ALA A 680 11.25 1.07 -24.33
C ALA A 680 12.41 1.12 -25.34
N SER A 681 12.11 0.86 -26.62
CA SER A 681 13.07 0.96 -27.72
C SER A 681 12.38 1.35 -29.01
N LYS A 682 13.02 2.21 -29.80
CA LYS A 682 12.55 2.61 -31.14
C LYS A 682 12.64 1.46 -32.15
N ASN A 683 13.62 0.57 -31.99
CA ASN A 683 13.90 -0.50 -32.96
C ASN A 683 13.30 -1.84 -32.51
N TYR A 684 13.33 -2.13 -31.21
CA TYR A 684 12.76 -3.35 -30.64
C TYR A 684 11.30 -3.08 -30.25
N SER A 685 10.44 -3.02 -31.26
CA SER A 685 8.99 -2.93 -31.09
C SER A 685 8.42 -4.21 -30.48
N THR A 686 7.16 -4.15 -30.03
CA THR A 686 6.43 -5.34 -29.57
C THR A 686 6.42 -6.44 -30.63
N ASP A 687 6.17 -6.08 -31.89
CA ASP A 687 6.22 -7.01 -33.02
C ASP A 687 7.61 -7.61 -33.26
N PHE A 688 8.67 -6.83 -33.05
CA PHE A 688 10.04 -7.33 -33.21
C PHE A 688 10.36 -8.36 -32.12
N ILE A 689 10.00 -8.11 -30.87
CA ILE A 689 10.25 -9.04 -29.76
C ILE A 689 9.37 -10.30 -29.89
N TYR A 690 8.19 -10.17 -30.50
CA TYR A 690 7.27 -11.28 -30.76
C TYR A 690 7.76 -12.25 -31.83
N ARG A 691 8.44 -11.75 -32.86
CA ARG A 691 9.01 -12.57 -33.94
C ARG A 691 10.30 -13.23 -33.50
#